data_AF-A0A534KHJ9-F1
#
_entry.id   AF-A0A534KHJ9-F1
#
_cell.length_a   1.000
_cell.length_b   1.000
_cell.length_c   1.000
_cell.angle_alpha   90.00
_cell.angle_beta   90.00
_cell.angle_gamma   90.00
#
_symmetry.space_group_name_H-M   'P 1'
#
loop_
_entity.id
_entity.type
_entity.pdbx_description
1 polymer ?
#
loop_
_entity_poly.entity_id
_entity_poly.type
_entity_poly.pdbx_seq_one_letter_code
_entity_poly.pdbx_strand_id
1 'polypeptide(L)'
;MVPSLSLAERRPVKKRDRRRIAILPLVNLSPDPQDEYFADGLTEELITTVSRTRDLRVIARTSVMRFKKENVRIAEIARDLEVGTVLEGSVRKGQNKLRVTVQLIDAQSEEHLWAKTYDRDVKDVLEIQSDIAKRVAAALKVQLAAVDRRAPEGTAEGADAYSLYLKGRYHYYKSTARAEDLKQAIEYFEQAIEIEPDSPLPHAALSSVYAGQAFAGSLPSKEVSSRAKQYALRAIALDDTLAEAHTSLAKVLQFEWNLSGAEAEIRRAIEVNPSYAKAYWRYAHLLLNQLRFDEAVLQTIHALELDPLSPQVNYEVGTVMYYAHRFDEAVPYFRKAIDIDVNHADAHHNLGMTLVQMGLCDQGIEELQRSASLRGSASPLYKVDLAYAYVHCGDTNEAREILREAEKVSNLEAAAAHIAALHSILGQKETAFEWLEKAYQGRSALLTELRSEFWFENIRSDPRFASLTRRVGLEGRKAGDELQQAAALIAQLEKVDLSDFGVIGGYKRFDQKDRNPLKDLRLRITNSLSASFRQQENYLIWGPPGTGKTYFVRQVAASLGGNVEYREMNLAESDEATFRSKIAKVTPSGRPCLCFVDEIDARPGDSWPFETLLTALEPSHSGTRSNTFILAGSSASSLTEMKERIAKRPKGSDVLSRVPHGNEFEIPALNNGDKVIIALQQLKDASRERRHELKEIEKLALLYVVLSPHLATARQLREFSVHCVERLPPDEDRIKYDHLFRPGDPENKEFWLSVKSKHGDLAGTFTSFVD
;
A
#
# COMPACT_ATOMS: atom_id res chain seq x y z
N MET A 1 53.91 7.71 13.29
CA MET A 1 53.85 8.44 12.01
C MET A 1 52.98 7.61 11.08
N VAL A 2 51.70 7.96 10.99
CA VAL A 2 50.69 7.27 10.16
C VAL A 2 50.23 8.31 9.13
N PRO A 3 50.20 8.02 7.82
CA PRO A 3 49.91 9.01 6.80
C PRO A 3 48.43 9.39 6.80
N SER A 4 48.19 10.68 6.63
CA SER A 4 46.91 11.34 6.42
C SER A 4 46.18 10.81 5.17
N LEU A 5 44.99 10.25 5.35
CA LEU A 5 44.01 10.05 4.29
C LEU A 5 43.11 11.29 4.20
N SER A 6 43.53 12.28 3.42
CA SER A 6 42.61 13.25 2.84
C SER A 6 42.29 12.81 1.43
N LEU A 7 41.02 12.45 1.18
CA LEU A 7 40.29 12.59 -0.08
C LEU A 7 38.87 12.10 0.19
N ALA A 8 38.06 13.00 0.77
CA ALA A 8 36.61 12.86 0.71
C ALA A 8 36.22 13.04 -0.76
N GLU A 9 36.10 11.94 -1.49
CA GLU A 9 35.40 11.91 -2.77
C GLU A 9 33.98 12.42 -2.53
N ARG A 10 33.72 13.66 -2.95
CA ARG A 10 32.38 14.24 -2.97
C ARG A 10 31.53 13.38 -3.91
N ARG A 11 30.69 12.52 -3.33
CA ARG A 11 29.58 11.87 -4.05
C ARG A 11 28.83 12.94 -4.86
N PRO A 12 28.51 12.70 -6.14
CA PRO A 12 27.77 13.67 -6.95
C PRO A 12 26.44 13.97 -6.26
N VAL A 13 26.16 15.26 -6.01
CA VAL A 13 24.91 15.72 -5.41
C VAL A 13 23.78 15.32 -6.36
N LYS A 14 23.00 14.30 -6.00
CA LYS A 14 21.77 13.91 -6.70
C LYS A 14 20.90 15.17 -6.77
N LYS A 15 20.63 15.66 -7.98
CA LYS A 15 19.81 16.87 -8.19
C LYS A 15 18.46 16.66 -7.51
N ARG A 16 18.18 17.41 -6.45
CA ARG A 16 16.94 17.27 -5.67
C ARG A 16 15.77 17.81 -6.48
N ASP A 17 14.62 17.15 -6.37
CA ASP A 17 13.43 17.53 -7.12
C ASP A 17 12.89 18.87 -6.61
N ARG A 18 12.94 19.91 -7.45
CA ARG A 18 12.40 21.24 -7.15
C ARG A 18 10.89 21.26 -6.94
N ARG A 19 10.18 20.19 -7.31
CA ARG A 19 8.74 20.05 -7.06
C ARG A 19 8.43 19.48 -5.68
N ARG A 20 9.45 19.02 -4.94
CA ARG A 20 9.32 18.64 -3.52
C ARG A 20 9.67 19.87 -2.66
N ILE A 21 8.69 20.36 -1.92
CA ILE A 21 8.73 21.66 -1.24
C ILE A 21 8.54 21.47 0.26
N ALA A 22 9.39 22.10 1.07
CA ALA A 22 9.14 22.31 2.50
C ALA A 22 8.66 23.75 2.73
N ILE A 23 7.56 23.93 3.47
CA ILE A 23 7.09 25.25 3.92
C ILE A 23 7.42 25.36 5.40
N LEU A 24 8.41 26.17 5.75
CA LEU A 24 8.89 26.30 7.12
C LEU A 24 7.94 27.14 7.99
N PRO A 25 7.93 26.91 9.32
CA PRO A 25 7.19 27.76 10.25
C PRO A 25 7.52 29.23 10.04
N LEU A 26 6.50 30.03 9.76
CA LEU A 26 6.68 31.46 9.58
C LEU A 26 7.14 32.09 10.90
N VAL A 27 8.18 32.92 10.82
CA VAL A 27 8.72 33.61 11.99
C VAL A 27 7.76 34.70 12.44
N ASN A 28 7.29 34.64 13.68
CA ASN A 28 6.53 35.74 14.28
C ASN A 28 7.49 36.88 14.69
N LEU A 29 7.40 38.00 13.97
CA LEU A 29 8.12 39.25 14.25
C LEU A 29 7.21 40.31 14.91
N SER A 30 6.04 39.89 15.39
CA SER A 30 5.08 40.77 16.08
C SER A 30 5.56 41.09 17.51
N PRO A 31 5.18 42.25 18.08
CA PRO A 31 5.55 42.59 19.45
C PRO A 31 4.89 41.71 20.52
N ASP A 32 3.73 41.11 20.21
CA ASP A 32 2.97 40.27 21.12
C ASP A 32 3.24 38.77 20.87
N PRO A 33 3.81 38.04 21.85
CA PRO A 33 3.99 36.59 21.76
C PRO A 33 2.68 35.81 21.59
N GLN A 34 1.53 36.39 21.96
CA GLN A 34 0.22 35.74 21.75
C GLN A 34 -0.15 35.63 20.27
N ASP A 35 0.47 36.39 19.36
CA ASP A 35 0.22 36.27 17.92
C ASP A 35 0.91 35.05 17.27
N GLU A 36 1.61 34.23 18.06
CA GLU A 36 2.29 33.02 17.59
C GLU A 36 1.34 32.02 16.91
N TYR A 37 0.12 31.87 17.42
CA TYR A 37 -0.87 30.98 16.81
C TYR A 37 -1.21 31.41 15.38
N PHE A 38 -1.11 32.71 15.07
CA PHE A 38 -1.42 33.24 13.74
C PHE A 38 -0.32 32.86 12.73
N ALA A 39 0.95 32.94 13.13
CA ALA A 39 2.06 32.51 12.30
C ALA A 39 2.01 30.99 12.04
N ASP A 40 1.69 30.19 13.06
CA ASP A 40 1.48 28.75 12.92
C ASP A 40 0.27 28.40 12.05
N GLY A 41 -0.85 29.12 12.25
CA GLY A 41 -2.06 28.96 11.46
C GLY A 41 -1.86 29.29 9.99
N LEU A 42 -1.11 30.35 9.68
CA LEU A 42 -0.78 30.71 8.30
C LEU A 42 0.20 29.71 7.68
N THR A 43 1.17 29.20 8.45
CA THR A 43 2.05 28.11 7.97
C THR A 43 1.21 26.89 7.59
N GLU A 44 0.23 26.54 8.41
CA GLU A 44 -0.67 25.42 8.16
C GLU A 44 -1.54 25.63 6.93
N GLU A 45 -2.14 26.81 6.79
CA GLU A 45 -2.98 27.14 5.64
C GLU A 45 -2.17 27.14 4.34
N LEU A 46 -0.90 27.58 4.39
CA LEU A 46 0.02 27.47 3.26
C LEU A 46 0.31 26.01 2.89
N ILE A 47 0.63 25.15 3.87
CA ILE A 47 0.87 23.72 3.63
C ILE A 47 -0.37 23.08 3.01
N THR A 48 -1.54 23.27 3.64
CA THR A 48 -2.82 22.71 3.18
C THR A 48 -3.15 23.18 1.76
N THR A 49 -3.10 24.49 1.50
CA THR A 49 -3.45 25.04 0.19
C THR A 49 -2.49 24.58 -0.90
N VAL A 50 -1.18 24.59 -0.65
CA VAL A 50 -0.17 24.19 -1.65
C VAL A 50 -0.21 22.67 -1.89
N SER A 51 -0.48 21.86 -0.85
CA SER A 51 -0.54 20.38 -0.93
C SER A 51 -1.58 19.85 -1.92
N ARG A 52 -2.66 20.61 -2.15
CA ARG A 52 -3.71 20.30 -3.13
C ARG A 52 -3.24 20.44 -4.60
N THR A 53 -2.06 21.00 -4.83
CA THR A 53 -1.49 21.15 -6.17
C THR A 53 -0.83 19.85 -6.60
N ARG A 54 -1.47 19.09 -7.52
CA ARG A 54 -1.02 17.75 -7.96
C ARG A 54 0.44 17.68 -8.46
N ASP A 55 0.97 18.75 -9.02
CA ASP A 55 2.35 18.80 -9.55
C ASP A 55 3.41 19.05 -8.48
N LEU A 56 2.99 19.35 -7.24
CA LEU A 56 3.86 19.66 -6.11
C LEU A 56 3.74 18.58 -5.04
N ARG A 57 4.87 18.20 -4.46
CA ARG A 57 4.93 17.32 -3.28
C ARG A 57 5.31 18.17 -2.08
N VAL A 58 4.38 18.36 -1.16
CA VAL A 58 4.58 19.25 0.00
C VAL A 58 4.89 18.41 1.24
N ILE A 59 5.98 18.75 1.93
CA ILE A 59 6.32 18.12 3.20
C ILE A 59 5.30 18.52 4.27
N ALA A 60 4.83 17.54 5.03
CA ALA A 60 3.82 17.73 6.06
C ALA A 60 4.29 18.64 7.21
N ARG A 61 3.31 19.28 7.85
CA ARG A 61 3.48 20.22 8.97
C ARG A 61 4.32 19.65 10.12
N THR A 62 4.04 18.42 10.52
CA THR A 62 4.72 17.68 11.60
C THR A 62 6.24 17.66 11.40
N SER A 63 6.71 17.39 10.18
CA SER A 63 8.13 17.38 9.86
C SER A 63 8.77 18.77 9.87
N VAL A 64 8.13 19.78 9.30
CA VAL A 64 8.69 21.15 9.21
C VAL A 64 8.67 21.89 10.54
N MET A 65 7.72 21.57 11.43
CA MET A 65 7.58 22.21 12.75
C MET A 65 8.75 21.93 13.69
N ARG A 66 9.55 20.88 13.43
CA ARG A 66 10.80 20.61 14.15
C ARG A 66 11.79 21.78 14.06
N PHE A 67 11.79 22.51 12.94
CA PHE A 67 12.73 23.61 12.70
C PHE A 67 12.28 24.96 13.28
N LYS A 68 11.12 25.03 13.96
CA LYS A 68 10.50 26.30 14.42
C LYS A 68 11.38 27.17 15.34
N LYS A 69 12.39 26.59 15.98
CA LYS A 69 13.28 27.28 16.94
C LYS A 69 14.76 26.93 16.75
N GLU A 70 15.09 26.22 15.68
CA GLU A 70 16.45 25.77 15.42
C GLU A 70 17.06 26.67 14.35
N ASN A 71 18.28 27.19 14.58
CA ASN A 71 18.97 28.03 13.61
C ASN A 71 19.74 27.13 12.62
N VAL A 72 18.98 26.33 11.86
CA VAL A 72 19.51 25.32 10.92
C VAL A 72 19.62 25.93 9.52
N ARG A 73 20.69 25.59 8.81
CA ARG A 73 20.90 26.09 7.44
C ARG A 73 19.93 25.43 6.46
N ILE A 74 19.51 26.15 5.44
CA ILE A 74 18.59 25.67 4.41
C ILE A 74 19.11 24.39 3.74
N ALA A 75 20.41 24.30 3.43
CA ALA A 75 21.00 23.09 2.87
C ALA A 75 20.88 21.84 3.77
N GLU A 76 20.90 22.02 5.09
CA GLU A 76 20.72 20.95 6.09
C GLU A 76 19.25 20.56 6.20
N ILE A 77 18.34 21.54 6.36
CA ILE A 77 16.88 21.30 6.33
C ILE A 77 16.48 20.54 5.07
N ALA A 78 17.00 20.97 3.92
CA ALA A 78 16.70 20.32 2.65
C ALA A 78 17.31 18.93 2.49
N ARG A 79 18.37 18.62 3.25
CA ARG A 79 18.92 17.27 3.31
C ARG A 79 18.03 16.38 4.15
N ASP A 80 17.63 16.86 5.32
CA ASP A 80 16.85 16.09 6.29
C ASP A 80 15.42 15.83 5.80
N LEU A 81 14.86 16.77 5.02
CA LEU A 81 13.55 16.65 4.38
C LEU A 81 13.60 16.19 2.92
N GLU A 82 14.81 16.01 2.36
CA GLU A 82 15.05 15.62 0.97
C GLU A 82 14.34 16.50 -0.10
N VAL A 83 14.20 17.80 0.16
CA VAL A 83 13.49 18.75 -0.71
C VAL A 83 14.41 19.49 -1.68
N GLY A 84 13.88 19.86 -2.85
CA GLY A 84 14.59 20.70 -3.82
C GLY A 84 14.31 22.19 -3.66
N THR A 85 13.23 22.56 -2.98
CA THR A 85 12.91 23.97 -2.67
C THR A 85 12.36 24.13 -1.26
N VAL A 86 12.63 25.28 -0.66
CA VAL A 86 12.17 25.65 0.69
C VAL A 86 11.44 26.98 0.60
N LEU A 87 10.24 27.06 1.18
CA LEU A 87 9.52 28.31 1.40
C LEU A 87 9.68 28.71 2.87
N GLU A 88 10.23 29.89 3.10
CA GLU A 88 10.35 30.51 4.42
C GLU A 88 9.67 31.87 4.44
N GLY A 89 9.46 32.41 5.63
CA GLY A 89 8.84 33.71 5.73
C GLY A 89 8.67 34.21 7.16
N SER A 90 8.09 35.39 7.26
CA SER A 90 7.79 36.03 8.53
C SER A 90 6.45 36.74 8.50
N VAL A 91 5.87 36.86 9.69
CA VAL A 91 4.64 37.59 9.94
C VAL A 91 4.92 38.69 10.94
N ARG A 92 4.48 39.91 10.65
CA ARG A 92 4.50 41.05 11.58
C ARG A 92 3.15 41.70 11.64
N LYS A 93 2.49 41.57 12.78
CA LYS A 93 1.23 42.25 13.09
C LYS A 93 1.51 43.54 13.86
N GLY A 94 1.07 44.66 13.31
CA GLY A 94 1.00 45.97 13.98
C GLY A 94 -0.43 46.30 14.37
N GLN A 95 -0.65 47.49 14.95
CA GLN A 95 -1.98 47.89 15.46
C GLN A 95 -3.09 47.82 14.39
N ASN A 96 -2.81 48.24 13.15
CA ASN A 96 -3.78 48.22 12.04
C ASN A 96 -3.27 47.55 10.76
N LYS A 97 -2.02 47.08 10.71
CA LYS A 97 -1.41 46.52 9.49
C LYS A 97 -0.73 45.17 9.77
N LEU A 98 -1.00 44.21 8.90
CA LEU A 98 -0.36 42.91 8.86
C LEU A 98 0.59 42.87 7.66
N ARG A 99 1.84 42.53 7.92
CA ARG A 99 2.85 42.29 6.90
C ARG A 99 3.25 40.82 6.93
N VAL A 100 3.06 40.13 5.82
CA VAL A 100 3.56 38.77 5.61
C VAL A 100 4.60 38.81 4.51
N THR A 101 5.79 38.29 4.78
CA THR A 101 6.84 38.11 3.76
C THR A 101 7.09 36.64 3.59
N VAL A 102 7.09 36.18 2.34
CA VAL A 102 7.38 34.79 1.98
C VAL A 102 8.42 34.76 0.87
N GLN A 103 9.29 33.78 0.92
CA GLN A 103 10.40 33.62 0.00
C GLN A 103 10.56 32.14 -0.34
N LEU A 104 10.74 31.84 -1.61
CA LEU A 104 11.02 30.51 -2.15
C LEU A 104 12.51 30.46 -2.52
N ILE A 105 13.20 29.46 -2.00
CA ILE A 105 14.64 29.29 -2.10
C ILE A 105 14.94 27.95 -2.75
N ASP A 106 15.86 27.93 -3.70
CA ASP A 106 16.40 26.69 -4.26
C ASP A 106 17.36 26.05 -3.25
N ALA A 107 17.07 24.82 -2.85
CA ALA A 107 17.81 24.16 -1.78
C ALA A 107 19.25 23.76 -2.16
N GLN A 108 19.60 23.76 -3.45
CA GLN A 108 20.92 23.35 -3.93
C GLN A 108 21.87 24.53 -4.05
N SER A 109 21.38 25.64 -4.59
CA SER A 109 22.13 26.88 -4.82
C SER A 109 21.97 27.91 -3.71
N GLU A 110 20.98 27.74 -2.83
CA GLU A 110 20.53 28.73 -1.84
C GLU A 110 20.11 30.07 -2.48
N GLU A 111 19.83 30.09 -3.79
CA GLU A 111 19.35 31.26 -4.50
C GLU A 111 17.85 31.48 -4.27
N HIS A 112 17.45 32.75 -4.13
CA HIS A 112 16.05 33.13 -4.10
C HIS A 112 15.42 32.94 -5.49
N LEU A 113 14.48 32.00 -5.59
CA LEU A 113 13.69 31.80 -6.80
C LEU A 113 12.58 32.84 -6.90
N TRP A 114 11.98 33.19 -5.76
CA TRP A 114 10.86 34.11 -5.70
C TRP A 114 10.71 34.68 -4.29
N ALA A 115 10.31 35.95 -4.17
CA ALA A 115 9.97 36.56 -2.89
C ALA A 115 8.79 37.50 -3.07
N LYS A 116 7.92 37.56 -2.06
CA LYS A 116 6.79 38.50 -2.08
C LYS A 116 6.40 38.93 -0.67
N THR A 117 6.05 40.22 -0.57
CA THR A 117 5.49 40.81 0.63
C THR A 117 4.02 41.15 0.39
N TYR A 118 3.19 40.82 1.37
CA TYR A 118 1.77 41.11 1.42
C TYR A 118 1.52 42.05 2.60
N ASP A 119 1.17 43.30 2.28
CA ASP A 119 0.70 44.28 3.24
C ASP A 119 -0.84 44.34 3.20
N ARG A 120 -1.48 44.22 4.36
CA ARG A 120 -2.94 44.22 4.50
C ARG A 120 -3.37 44.94 5.78
N ASP A 121 -4.54 45.55 5.75
CA ASP A 121 -5.13 46.14 6.96
C ASP A 121 -5.73 45.03 7.85
N VAL A 122 -5.46 45.05 9.15
CA VAL A 122 -5.78 44.00 10.15
C VAL A 122 -7.30 43.82 10.39
N LYS A 123 -8.16 44.42 9.57
CA LYS A 123 -9.61 44.36 9.72
C LYS A 123 -10.15 42.93 9.63
N ASP A 124 -9.63 42.14 8.68
CA ASP A 124 -9.96 40.72 8.50
C ASP A 124 -8.71 39.86 8.35
N VAL A 125 -8.06 39.62 9.50
CA VAL A 125 -6.81 38.84 9.63
C VAL A 125 -6.87 37.47 8.94
N LEU A 126 -8.06 36.87 8.83
CA LEU A 126 -8.27 35.54 8.24
C LEU A 126 -8.51 35.54 6.73
N GLU A 127 -9.24 36.53 6.18
CA GLU A 127 -9.35 36.69 4.72
C GLU A 127 -7.96 36.89 4.12
N ILE A 128 -7.11 37.62 4.86
CA ILE A 128 -5.72 37.82 4.52
C ILE A 128 -4.95 36.50 4.47
N GLN A 129 -5.17 35.56 5.41
CA GLN A 129 -4.46 34.27 5.40
C GLN A 129 -4.83 33.44 4.17
N SER A 130 -6.12 33.25 3.90
CA SER A 130 -6.60 32.46 2.75
C SER A 130 -6.23 33.12 1.42
N ASP A 131 -6.33 34.45 1.30
CA ASP A 131 -5.88 35.21 0.13
C ASP A 131 -4.37 35.03 -0.10
N ILE A 132 -3.57 35.17 0.96
CA ILE A 132 -2.12 34.97 0.88
C ILE A 132 -1.80 33.53 0.48
N ALA A 133 -2.41 32.53 1.11
CA ALA A 133 -2.13 31.13 0.82
C ALA A 133 -2.47 30.75 -0.62
N LYS A 134 -3.63 31.18 -1.13
CA LYS A 134 -4.02 31.01 -2.54
C LYS A 134 -3.06 31.72 -3.49
N ARG A 135 -2.63 32.95 -3.17
CA ARG A 135 -1.67 33.70 -3.99
C ARG A 135 -0.28 33.06 -3.98
N VAL A 136 0.16 32.53 -2.84
CA VAL A 136 1.42 31.79 -2.72
C VAL A 136 1.34 30.51 -3.53
N ALA A 137 0.29 29.70 -3.37
CA ALA A 137 0.10 28.47 -4.15
C ALA A 137 0.08 28.74 -5.67
N ALA A 138 -0.65 29.78 -6.10
CA ALA A 138 -0.66 30.19 -7.51
C ALA A 138 0.74 30.64 -7.99
N ALA A 139 1.49 31.38 -7.17
CA ALA A 139 2.85 31.79 -7.50
C ALA A 139 3.80 30.59 -7.57
N LEU A 140 3.74 29.65 -6.62
CA LEU A 140 4.55 28.44 -6.63
C LEU A 140 4.27 27.58 -7.86
N LYS A 141 3.01 27.43 -8.26
CA LYS A 141 2.63 26.72 -9.49
C LYS A 141 3.28 27.35 -10.72
N VAL A 142 3.32 28.69 -10.80
CA VAL A 142 3.97 29.40 -11.93
C VAL A 142 5.49 29.24 -11.91
N GLN A 143 6.11 29.30 -10.74
CA GLN A 143 7.57 29.26 -10.61
C GLN A 143 8.15 27.83 -10.78
N LEU A 144 7.37 26.79 -10.47
CA LEU A 144 7.86 25.41 -10.38
C LEU A 144 7.22 24.44 -11.38
N ALA A 145 6.16 24.83 -12.10
CA ALA A 145 5.50 24.01 -13.13
C ALA A 145 5.52 24.65 -14.52
N ALA A 146 5.62 23.83 -15.57
CA ALA A 146 5.43 24.24 -16.96
C ALA A 146 3.92 24.25 -17.30
N VAL A 147 3.28 25.39 -17.01
CA VAL A 147 1.98 25.91 -17.51
C VAL A 147 0.78 24.93 -17.63
N ASP A 148 -0.27 25.15 -16.84
CA ASP A 148 -1.57 25.59 -17.38
C ASP A 148 -2.48 26.28 -16.34
N ARG A 149 -3.19 27.33 -16.80
CA ARG A 149 -3.93 28.30 -16.00
C ARG A 149 -5.37 27.84 -15.70
N ARG A 150 -5.75 27.89 -14.42
CA ARG A 150 -7.07 28.33 -13.93
C ARG A 150 -6.98 28.47 -12.41
N ALA A 151 -7.26 29.66 -11.91
CA ALA A 151 -7.53 29.93 -10.49
C ALA A 151 -9.04 30.13 -10.35
N PRO A 152 -9.72 29.50 -9.37
CA PRO A 152 -11.10 29.87 -9.05
C PRO A 152 -11.12 31.11 -8.14
N GLU A 153 -11.99 32.06 -8.50
CA GLU A 153 -12.40 33.20 -7.67
C GLU A 153 -13.21 32.75 -6.45
N GLY A 154 -13.17 33.55 -5.39
CA GLY A 154 -13.68 33.19 -4.05
C GLY A 154 -15.12 33.59 -3.74
N THR A 155 -15.51 33.22 -2.53
CA THR A 155 -16.62 33.72 -1.68
C THR A 155 -16.10 33.54 -0.23
N ALA A 156 -15.95 34.55 0.63
CA ALA A 156 -16.87 35.50 1.29
C ALA A 156 -17.60 34.91 2.52
N GLU A 157 -17.33 35.56 3.68
CA GLU A 157 -17.94 35.48 5.03
C GLU A 157 -17.48 34.34 5.97
N GLY A 158 -16.85 34.68 7.11
CA GLY A 158 -16.45 33.69 8.14
C GLY A 158 -15.28 34.06 9.09
N ALA A 159 -15.09 35.33 9.46
CA ALA A 159 -13.89 35.79 10.20
C ALA A 159 -13.80 35.31 11.67
N ASP A 160 -14.88 34.85 12.30
CA ASP A 160 -14.83 34.36 13.69
C ASP A 160 -14.76 32.82 13.77
N ALA A 161 -15.50 32.11 12.91
CA ALA A 161 -15.53 30.65 12.86
C ALA A 161 -14.17 30.04 12.48
N TYR A 162 -13.51 30.60 11.46
CA TYR A 162 -12.23 30.08 11.00
C TYR A 162 -11.08 30.31 12.01
N SER A 163 -11.12 31.39 12.81
CA SER A 163 -10.15 31.63 13.90
C SER A 163 -10.28 30.56 14.98
N LEU A 164 -11.52 30.23 15.35
CA LEU A 164 -11.82 29.16 16.29
C LEU A 164 -11.38 27.81 15.74
N TYR A 165 -11.61 27.53 14.45
CA TYR A 165 -11.06 26.35 13.79
C TYR A 165 -9.53 26.24 13.93
N LEU A 166 -8.79 27.32 13.66
CA LEU A 166 -7.32 27.33 13.79
C LEU A 166 -6.87 27.13 15.24
N LYS A 167 -7.55 27.75 16.22
CA LYS A 167 -7.30 27.49 17.65
C LYS A 167 -7.56 26.03 18.00
N GLY A 168 -8.65 25.45 17.50
CA GLY A 168 -8.97 24.04 17.66
C GLY A 168 -7.88 23.13 17.09
N ARG A 169 -7.38 23.43 15.88
CA ARG A 169 -6.25 22.72 15.25
C ARG A 169 -4.98 22.79 16.09
N TYR A 170 -4.65 23.97 16.60
CA TYR A 170 -3.50 24.18 17.48
C TYR A 170 -3.59 23.28 18.73
N HIS A 171 -4.73 23.28 19.41
CA HIS A 171 -4.95 22.44 20.58
C HIS A 171 -4.98 20.95 20.24
N TYR A 172 -5.57 20.56 19.11
CA TYR A 172 -5.57 19.17 18.63
C TYR A 172 -4.15 18.65 18.37
N TYR A 173 -3.27 19.45 17.75
CA TYR A 173 -1.88 19.03 17.53
C TYR A 173 -1.04 19.00 18.81
N LYS A 174 -1.39 19.83 19.79
CA LYS A 174 -0.77 19.82 21.12
C LYS A 174 -1.29 18.68 22.01
N SER A 175 -2.43 18.08 21.69
CA SER A 175 -3.14 17.14 22.56
C SER A 175 -2.44 15.79 22.76
N THR A 176 -1.35 15.51 22.05
CA THR A 176 -0.50 14.34 22.33
C THR A 176 0.04 14.33 23.76
N ALA A 177 0.01 15.47 24.46
CA ALA A 177 0.52 15.61 25.83
C ALA A 177 -0.56 15.62 26.94
N ARG A 178 -1.82 16.02 26.67
CA ARG A 178 -2.86 16.28 27.70
C ARG A 178 -4.29 16.12 27.19
N ALA A 179 -5.14 15.45 27.97
CA ALA A 179 -6.56 15.26 27.66
C ALA A 179 -7.34 16.59 27.62
N GLU A 180 -6.91 17.59 28.40
CA GLU A 180 -7.51 18.92 28.43
C GLU A 180 -7.34 19.67 27.10
N ASP A 181 -6.22 19.49 26.41
CA ASP A 181 -5.99 20.11 25.10
C ASP A 181 -6.92 19.51 24.03
N LEU A 182 -7.25 18.21 24.11
CA LEU A 182 -8.23 17.61 23.19
C LEU A 182 -9.65 18.14 23.44
N LYS A 183 -10.02 18.33 24.70
CA LYS A 183 -11.31 18.93 25.06
C LYS A 183 -11.41 20.36 24.54
N GLN A 184 -10.35 21.16 24.71
CA GLN A 184 -10.31 22.53 24.20
C GLN A 184 -10.41 22.58 22.67
N ALA A 185 -9.83 21.61 21.97
CA ALA A 185 -9.96 21.50 20.52
C ALA A 185 -11.42 21.27 20.09
N ILE A 186 -12.14 20.35 20.76
CA ILE A 186 -13.57 20.09 20.50
C ILE A 186 -14.40 21.37 20.72
N GLU A 187 -14.22 22.03 21.86
CA GLU A 187 -14.95 23.26 22.20
C GLU A 187 -14.76 24.36 21.13
N TYR A 188 -13.53 24.53 20.63
CA TYR A 188 -13.27 25.49 19.58
C TYR A 188 -13.86 25.10 18.22
N PHE A 189 -13.86 23.81 17.86
CA PHE A 189 -14.52 23.36 16.63
C PHE A 189 -16.05 23.48 16.71
N GLU A 190 -16.64 23.22 17.86
CA GLU A 190 -18.09 23.39 18.09
C GLU A 190 -18.49 24.86 17.99
N GLN A 191 -17.77 25.77 18.65
CA GLN A 191 -18.00 27.22 18.52
C GLN A 191 -17.83 27.70 17.06
N ALA A 192 -16.90 27.11 16.30
CA ALA A 192 -16.76 27.43 14.88
C ALA A 192 -18.01 27.03 14.07
N ILE A 193 -18.62 25.88 14.37
CA ILE A 193 -19.88 25.42 13.73
C ILE A 193 -21.07 26.27 14.16
N GLU A 194 -21.13 26.72 15.42
CA GLU A 194 -22.21 27.59 15.90
C GLU A 194 -22.25 28.93 15.13
N ILE A 195 -21.08 29.46 14.78
CA ILE A 195 -20.96 30.70 14.01
C ILE A 195 -21.23 30.45 12.52
N GLU A 196 -20.68 29.37 11.96
CA GLU A 196 -20.78 29.07 10.53
C GLU A 196 -21.12 27.58 10.29
N PRO A 197 -22.42 27.21 10.32
CA PRO A 197 -22.86 25.81 10.22
C PRO A 197 -22.59 25.13 8.88
N ASP A 198 -22.32 25.90 7.84
CA ASP A 198 -21.99 25.42 6.49
C ASP A 198 -20.47 25.37 6.23
N SER A 199 -19.63 25.68 7.25
CA SER A 199 -18.18 25.56 7.14
C SER A 199 -17.74 24.08 7.19
N PRO A 200 -17.08 23.53 6.16
CA PRO A 200 -16.77 22.09 6.10
C PRO A 200 -15.58 21.69 7.00
N LEU A 201 -14.66 22.61 7.30
CA LEU A 201 -13.40 22.33 8.01
C LEU A 201 -13.60 21.94 9.49
N PRO A 202 -14.43 22.65 10.29
CA PRO A 202 -14.71 22.24 11.67
C PRO A 202 -15.39 20.86 11.75
N HIS A 203 -16.30 20.55 10.81
CA HIS A 203 -16.94 19.25 10.71
C HIS A 203 -15.91 18.13 10.46
N ALA A 204 -15.01 18.31 9.50
CA ALA A 204 -13.93 17.34 9.22
C ALA A 204 -13.01 17.14 10.45
N ALA A 205 -12.69 18.22 11.17
CA ALA A 205 -11.86 18.16 12.36
C ALA A 205 -12.53 17.42 13.53
N LEU A 206 -13.81 17.70 13.82
CA LEU A 206 -14.57 16.97 14.84
C LEU A 206 -14.70 15.49 14.49
N SER A 207 -14.93 15.17 13.21
CA SER A 207 -14.93 13.78 12.75
C SER A 207 -13.60 13.07 13.06
N SER A 208 -12.47 13.71 12.75
CA SER A 208 -11.13 13.20 13.08
C SER A 208 -10.92 12.99 14.57
N VAL A 209 -11.41 13.91 15.42
CA VAL A 209 -11.30 13.80 16.88
C VAL A 209 -12.13 12.63 17.41
N TYR A 210 -13.41 12.56 17.07
CA TYR A 210 -14.29 11.48 17.53
C TYR A 210 -13.86 10.12 16.99
N ALA A 211 -13.44 10.03 15.73
CA ALA A 211 -12.87 8.79 15.18
C ALA A 211 -11.55 8.40 15.87
N GLY A 212 -10.79 9.36 16.38
CA GLY A 212 -9.64 9.15 17.27
C GLY A 212 -10.04 8.50 18.59
N GLN A 213 -10.99 9.12 19.30
CA GLN A 213 -11.48 8.66 20.61
C GLN A 213 -12.15 7.27 20.56
N ALA A 214 -12.90 6.97 19.50
CA ALA A 214 -13.52 5.65 19.31
C ALA A 214 -12.46 4.54 19.21
N PHE A 215 -11.30 4.82 18.63
CA PHE A 215 -10.22 3.85 18.42
C PHE A 215 -9.34 3.68 19.67
N ALA A 216 -9.17 4.72 20.49
CA ALA A 216 -8.39 4.67 21.72
C ALA A 216 -9.12 4.00 22.91
N GLY A 217 -10.32 3.43 22.69
CA GLY A 217 -11.06 2.67 23.71
C GLY A 217 -11.66 3.51 24.85
N SER A 218 -11.72 4.85 24.72
CA SER A 218 -12.12 5.74 25.82
C SER A 218 -13.64 5.81 26.08
N LEU A 219 -14.51 5.35 25.17
CA LEU A 219 -15.97 5.39 25.29
C LEU A 219 -16.66 4.27 24.45
N PRO A 220 -17.92 3.89 24.74
CA PRO A 220 -18.64 2.86 23.99
C PRO A 220 -18.76 3.21 22.50
N SER A 221 -18.35 2.27 21.64
CA SER A 221 -17.91 2.53 20.28
C SER A 221 -18.98 2.96 19.27
N LYS A 222 -20.28 2.79 19.56
CA LYS A 222 -21.35 3.05 18.58
C LYS A 222 -21.78 4.52 18.51
N GLU A 223 -21.89 5.20 19.65
CA GLU A 223 -22.33 6.60 19.67
C GLU A 223 -21.24 7.54 19.15
N VAL A 224 -19.99 7.33 19.60
CA VAL A 224 -18.83 8.13 19.15
C VAL A 224 -18.55 7.89 17.67
N SER A 225 -18.64 6.64 17.19
CA SER A 225 -18.52 6.31 15.77
C SER A 225 -19.65 6.94 14.94
N SER A 226 -20.89 6.93 15.43
CA SER A 226 -22.02 7.60 14.77
C SER A 226 -21.81 9.11 14.65
N ARG A 227 -21.34 9.78 15.71
CA ARG A 227 -21.01 11.22 15.66
C ARG A 227 -19.89 11.49 14.65
N ALA A 228 -18.81 10.71 14.70
CA ALA A 228 -17.70 10.83 13.75
C ALA A 228 -18.18 10.69 12.29
N LYS A 229 -19.07 9.73 12.02
CA LYS A 229 -19.68 9.52 10.71
C LYS A 229 -20.53 10.70 10.25
N GLN A 230 -21.39 11.22 11.13
CA GLN A 230 -22.26 12.37 10.82
C GLN A 230 -21.44 13.59 10.44
N TYR A 231 -20.41 13.92 11.23
CA TYR A 231 -19.51 15.02 10.93
C TYR A 231 -18.72 14.80 9.63
N ALA A 232 -18.26 13.57 9.35
CA ALA A 232 -17.56 13.27 8.10
C ALA A 232 -18.47 13.46 6.87
N LEU A 233 -19.68 12.88 6.92
CA LEU A 233 -20.64 12.98 5.83
C LEU A 233 -21.10 14.43 5.61
N ARG A 234 -21.27 15.20 6.69
CA ARG A 234 -21.59 16.62 6.60
C ARG A 234 -20.46 17.42 5.96
N ALA A 235 -19.21 17.17 6.35
CA ALA A 235 -18.04 17.81 5.74
C ALA A 235 -17.95 17.48 4.24
N ILE A 236 -18.12 16.21 3.85
CA ILE A 236 -18.10 15.77 2.44
C ILE A 236 -19.25 16.38 1.64
N ALA A 237 -20.44 16.51 2.23
CA ALA A 237 -21.58 17.12 1.57
C ALA A 237 -21.38 18.63 1.32
N LEU A 238 -20.60 19.30 2.17
CA LEU A 238 -20.24 20.72 2.03
C LEU A 238 -19.04 20.92 1.10
N ASP A 239 -18.03 20.04 1.15
CA ASP A 239 -16.84 20.04 0.29
C ASP A 239 -16.27 18.61 0.14
N ASP A 240 -16.46 18.02 -1.05
CA ASP A 240 -16.00 16.67 -1.40
C ASP A 240 -14.51 16.59 -1.77
N THR A 241 -13.78 17.71 -1.66
CA THR A 241 -12.34 17.79 -1.93
C THR A 241 -11.49 17.70 -0.66
N LEU A 242 -12.13 17.57 0.51
CA LEU A 242 -11.46 17.45 1.81
C LEU A 242 -10.97 16.02 2.08
N ALA A 243 -9.68 15.78 1.82
CA ALA A 243 -9.03 14.50 2.10
C ALA A 243 -9.16 14.06 3.57
N GLU A 244 -9.17 15.02 4.50
CA GLU A 244 -9.36 14.80 5.93
C GLU A 244 -10.71 14.15 6.22
N ALA A 245 -11.79 14.62 5.61
CA ALA A 245 -13.13 14.13 5.84
C ALA A 245 -13.30 12.69 5.29
N HIS A 246 -12.81 12.44 4.07
CA HIS A 246 -12.76 11.11 3.48
C HIS A 246 -11.93 10.13 4.32
N THR A 247 -10.77 10.55 4.81
CA THR A 247 -9.91 9.71 5.67
C THR A 247 -10.58 9.40 7.02
N SER A 248 -11.30 10.37 7.60
CA SER A 248 -12.07 10.15 8.83
C SER A 248 -13.25 9.21 8.62
N LEU A 249 -14.00 9.38 7.52
CA LEU A 249 -15.09 8.47 7.16
C LEU A 249 -14.58 7.04 6.96
N ALA A 250 -13.46 6.88 6.26
CA ALA A 250 -12.85 5.57 6.06
C ALA A 250 -12.53 4.85 7.37
N LYS A 251 -11.99 5.57 8.35
CA LYS A 251 -11.71 5.02 9.68
C LYS A 251 -12.98 4.54 10.38
N VAL A 252 -14.08 5.28 10.24
CA VAL A 252 -15.39 4.88 10.78
C VAL A 252 -15.93 3.66 10.06
N LEU A 253 -15.86 3.63 8.72
CA LEU A 253 -16.32 2.49 7.91
C LEU A 253 -15.53 1.22 8.23
N GLN A 254 -14.23 1.33 8.49
CA GLN A 254 -13.39 0.21 8.94
C GLN A 254 -13.90 -0.35 10.27
N PHE A 255 -14.29 0.51 11.22
CA PHE A 255 -14.89 0.10 12.49
C PHE A 255 -16.25 -0.59 12.30
N GLU A 256 -17.04 -0.16 11.32
CA GLU A 256 -18.32 -0.76 10.94
C GLU A 256 -18.16 -2.03 10.07
N TRP A 257 -16.93 -2.53 9.89
CA TRP A 257 -16.58 -3.67 9.02
C TRP A 257 -16.92 -3.47 7.53
N ASN A 258 -17.12 -2.24 7.10
CA ASN A 258 -17.27 -1.87 5.69
C ASN A 258 -15.90 -1.53 5.09
N LEU A 259 -15.07 -2.57 4.90
CA LEU A 259 -13.69 -2.42 4.41
C LEU A 259 -13.61 -1.88 2.98
N SER A 260 -14.57 -2.25 2.12
CA SER A 260 -14.62 -1.76 0.73
C SER A 260 -15.01 -0.29 0.66
N GLY A 261 -15.98 0.14 1.46
CA GLY A 261 -16.30 1.55 1.64
C GLY A 261 -15.10 2.33 2.19
N ALA A 262 -14.40 1.80 3.19
CA ALA A 262 -13.20 2.42 3.71
C ALA A 262 -12.10 2.59 2.64
N GLU A 263 -11.89 1.57 1.80
CA GLU A 263 -10.90 1.64 0.70
C GLU A 263 -11.26 2.70 -0.33
N ALA A 264 -12.53 2.81 -0.71
CA ALA A 264 -13.01 3.81 -1.65
C ALA A 264 -12.78 5.24 -1.12
N GLU A 265 -13.12 5.49 0.14
CA GLU A 265 -12.93 6.79 0.79
C GLU A 265 -11.44 7.15 0.92
N ILE A 266 -10.56 6.20 1.26
CA ILE A 266 -9.11 6.45 1.33
C ILE A 266 -8.55 6.78 -0.06
N ARG A 267 -8.96 6.05 -1.10
CA ARG A 267 -8.55 6.34 -2.48
C ARG A 267 -9.00 7.74 -2.90
N ARG A 268 -10.24 8.12 -2.58
CA ARG A 268 -10.72 9.48 -2.83
C ARG A 268 -9.87 10.53 -2.11
N ALA A 269 -9.50 10.28 -0.84
CA ALA A 269 -8.61 11.18 -0.10
C ALA A 269 -7.24 11.37 -0.79
N ILE A 270 -6.65 10.30 -1.31
CA ILE A 270 -5.38 10.35 -2.06
C ILE A 270 -5.54 11.08 -3.41
N GLU A 271 -6.65 10.87 -4.12
CA GLU A 271 -6.93 11.51 -5.40
C GLU A 271 -7.11 13.04 -5.29
N VAL A 272 -7.76 13.49 -4.20
CA VAL A 272 -8.03 14.93 -3.97
C VAL A 272 -6.83 15.63 -3.32
N ASN A 273 -6.05 14.94 -2.48
CA ASN A 273 -4.80 15.46 -1.92
C ASN A 273 -3.69 14.39 -1.91
N PRO A 274 -2.89 14.29 -2.99
CA PRO A 274 -1.79 13.33 -3.09
C PRO A 274 -0.65 13.58 -2.09
N SER A 275 -0.58 14.75 -1.46
CA SER A 275 0.42 15.09 -0.43
C SER A 275 -0.08 14.84 1.00
N TYR A 276 -1.29 14.28 1.18
CA TYR A 276 -1.83 14.02 2.51
C TYR A 276 -1.32 12.69 3.08
N ALA A 277 -0.18 12.74 3.77
CA ALA A 277 0.51 11.57 4.35
C ALA A 277 -0.43 10.65 5.15
N LYS A 278 -1.42 11.22 5.86
CA LYS A 278 -2.37 10.46 6.68
C LYS A 278 -3.24 9.50 5.88
N ALA A 279 -3.61 9.83 4.65
CA ALA A 279 -4.40 8.93 3.81
C ALA A 279 -3.60 7.67 3.46
N TYR A 280 -2.29 7.79 3.17
CA TYR A 280 -1.43 6.68 2.80
C TYR A 280 -1.20 5.68 3.94
N TRP A 281 -0.82 6.14 5.14
CA TRP A 281 -0.64 5.19 6.25
C TRP A 281 -1.98 4.63 6.77
N ARG A 282 -3.10 5.34 6.58
CA ARG A 282 -4.44 4.76 6.77
C ARG A 282 -4.76 3.69 5.74
N TYR A 283 -4.34 3.89 4.49
CA TYR A 283 -4.48 2.85 3.47
C TYR A 283 -3.67 1.62 3.85
N ALA A 284 -2.45 1.81 4.31
CA ALA A 284 -1.59 0.72 4.76
C ALA A 284 -2.24 -0.11 5.87
N HIS A 285 -2.83 0.54 6.87
CA HIS A 285 -3.60 -0.13 7.92
C HIS A 285 -4.76 -0.96 7.38
N LEU A 286 -5.52 -0.42 6.44
CA LEU A 286 -6.60 -1.17 5.81
C LEU A 286 -6.08 -2.38 5.04
N LEU A 287 -4.94 -2.23 4.36
CA LEU A 287 -4.25 -3.29 3.63
C LEU A 287 -3.70 -4.39 4.57
N LEU A 288 -3.19 -4.01 5.75
CA LEU A 288 -2.80 -4.96 6.81
C LEU A 288 -3.97 -5.82 7.25
N ASN A 289 -5.13 -5.23 7.51
CA ASN A 289 -6.35 -5.98 7.87
C ASN A 289 -6.78 -6.97 6.77
N GLN A 290 -6.38 -6.70 5.52
CA GLN A 290 -6.62 -7.57 4.37
C GLN A 290 -5.45 -8.53 4.07
N LEU A 291 -4.41 -8.54 4.90
CA LEU A 291 -3.17 -9.31 4.74
C LEU A 291 -2.40 -8.99 3.43
N ARG A 292 -2.56 -7.77 2.90
CA ARG A 292 -1.89 -7.26 1.70
C ARG A 292 -0.61 -6.52 2.09
N PHE A 293 0.32 -7.24 2.70
CA PHE A 293 1.50 -6.69 3.37
C PHE A 293 2.40 -5.85 2.45
N ASP A 294 2.73 -6.33 1.25
CA ASP A 294 3.61 -5.59 0.33
C ASP A 294 2.99 -4.28 -0.14
N GLU A 295 1.69 -4.29 -0.43
CA GLU A 295 0.97 -3.06 -0.77
C GLU A 295 0.93 -2.10 0.42
N ALA A 296 0.74 -2.61 1.65
CA ALA A 296 0.77 -1.80 2.86
C ALA A 296 2.14 -1.13 3.06
N VAL A 297 3.24 -1.87 2.82
CA VAL A 297 4.62 -1.33 2.89
C VAL A 297 4.80 -0.18 1.92
N LEU A 298 4.35 -0.34 0.66
CA LEU A 298 4.46 0.72 -0.34
C LEU A 298 3.72 1.99 0.10
N GLN A 299 2.53 1.85 0.68
CA GLN A 299 1.78 3.01 1.16
C GLN A 299 2.45 3.70 2.36
N THR A 300 3.02 2.97 3.32
CA THR A 300 3.73 3.61 4.45
C THR A 300 5.04 4.27 4.01
N ILE A 301 5.75 3.73 3.02
CA ILE A 301 6.92 4.40 2.44
C ILE A 301 6.51 5.73 1.77
N HIS A 302 5.40 5.76 1.02
CA HIS A 302 4.90 7.04 0.50
C HIS A 302 4.48 8.02 1.60
N ALA A 303 3.86 7.54 2.69
CA ALA A 303 3.58 8.39 3.85
C ALA A 303 4.87 8.97 4.45
N LEU A 304 5.93 8.17 4.55
CA LEU A 304 7.24 8.58 5.06
C LEU A 304 7.94 9.59 4.14
N GLU A 305 7.81 9.45 2.82
CA GLU A 305 8.31 10.46 1.87
C GLU A 305 7.62 11.82 2.06
N LEU A 306 6.34 11.83 2.42
CA LEU A 306 5.56 13.05 2.65
C LEU A 306 5.77 13.66 4.04
N ASP A 307 6.08 12.84 5.05
CA ASP A 307 6.23 13.26 6.44
C ASP A 307 7.40 12.52 7.15
N PRO A 308 8.65 12.75 6.73
CA PRO A 308 9.81 11.92 7.12
C PRO A 308 10.21 12.01 8.59
N LEU A 309 9.89 13.12 9.27
CA LEU A 309 10.23 13.37 10.67
C LEU A 309 9.03 13.23 11.61
N SER A 310 7.94 12.61 11.14
CA SER A 310 6.81 12.29 12.00
C SER A 310 7.06 11.00 12.79
N PRO A 311 6.97 11.03 14.14
CA PRO A 311 7.14 9.83 14.95
C PRO A 311 6.02 8.83 14.66
N GLN A 312 4.78 9.31 14.43
CA GLN A 312 3.66 8.45 14.05
C GLN A 312 3.95 7.73 12.73
N VAL A 313 4.40 8.43 11.68
CA VAL A 313 4.62 7.80 10.37
C VAL A 313 5.75 6.77 10.43
N ASN A 314 6.84 7.06 11.16
CA ASN A 314 7.90 6.08 11.41
C ASN A 314 7.36 4.86 12.18
N TYR A 315 6.54 5.08 13.21
CA TYR A 315 5.84 4.01 13.92
C TYR A 315 4.98 3.16 12.98
N GLU A 316 4.21 3.77 12.07
CA GLU A 316 3.35 3.02 11.15
C GLU A 316 4.14 2.21 10.13
N VAL A 317 5.25 2.73 9.61
CA VAL A 317 6.16 1.96 8.75
C VAL A 317 6.66 0.73 9.50
N GLY A 318 7.16 0.91 10.73
CA GLY A 318 7.60 -0.19 11.58
C GLY A 318 6.50 -1.20 11.84
N THR A 319 5.28 -0.76 12.15
CA THR A 319 4.13 -1.63 12.44
C THR A 319 3.75 -2.49 11.24
N VAL A 320 3.73 -1.91 10.04
CA VAL A 320 3.49 -2.68 8.82
C VAL A 320 4.58 -3.72 8.58
N MET A 321 5.85 -3.36 8.76
CA MET A 321 6.97 -4.31 8.62
C MET A 321 6.91 -5.43 9.67
N TYR A 322 6.54 -5.10 10.90
CA TYR A 322 6.33 -6.06 11.98
C TYR A 322 5.26 -7.10 11.62
N TYR A 323 4.07 -6.67 11.19
CA TYR A 323 3.02 -7.60 10.78
C TYR A 323 3.34 -8.35 9.47
N ALA A 324 4.23 -7.80 8.64
CA ALA A 324 4.79 -8.50 7.47
C ALA A 324 5.94 -9.47 7.84
N HIS A 325 6.25 -9.66 9.13
CA HIS A 325 7.36 -10.47 9.65
C HIS A 325 8.76 -10.01 9.17
N ARG A 326 8.91 -8.74 8.78
CA ARG A 326 10.17 -8.09 8.38
C ARG A 326 10.78 -7.37 9.59
N PHE A 327 11.09 -8.15 10.63
CA PHE A 327 11.43 -7.63 11.96
C PHE A 327 12.71 -6.79 11.99
N ASP A 328 13.75 -7.24 11.28
CA ASP A 328 15.02 -6.53 11.13
C ASP A 328 14.85 -5.15 10.48
N GLU A 329 13.95 -5.05 9.50
CA GLU A 329 13.60 -3.79 8.84
C GLU A 329 12.69 -2.90 9.71
N ALA A 330 11.88 -3.46 10.61
CA ALA A 330 10.97 -2.71 11.47
C ALA A 330 11.69 -1.94 12.59
N VAL A 331 12.69 -2.56 13.23
CA VAL A 331 13.47 -2.00 14.35
C VAL A 331 13.98 -0.56 14.11
N PRO A 332 14.66 -0.24 12.98
CA PRO A 332 15.17 1.12 12.77
C PRO A 332 14.07 2.18 12.73
N TYR A 333 12.86 1.85 12.25
CA TYR A 333 11.75 2.81 12.21
C TYR A 333 11.14 3.05 13.59
N PHE A 334 10.98 2.00 14.41
CA PHE A 334 10.53 2.19 15.79
C PHE A 334 11.54 2.99 16.62
N ARG A 335 12.84 2.68 16.48
CA ARG A 335 13.90 3.48 17.11
C ARG A 335 13.86 4.93 16.65
N LYS A 336 13.66 5.17 15.35
CA LYS A 336 13.53 6.53 14.82
C LYS A 336 12.34 7.27 15.40
N ALA A 337 11.19 6.60 15.58
CA ALA A 337 10.03 7.20 16.23
C ALA A 337 10.34 7.58 17.69
N ILE A 338 11.03 6.72 18.44
CA ILE A 338 11.46 6.96 19.83
C ILE A 338 12.52 8.07 19.91
N ASP A 339 13.46 8.13 18.96
CA ASP A 339 14.47 9.19 18.88
C ASP A 339 13.83 10.57 18.66
N ILE A 340 12.68 10.61 17.97
CA ILE A 340 11.91 11.83 17.72
C ILE A 340 11.02 12.17 18.92
N ASP A 341 10.34 11.18 19.49
CA ASP A 341 9.51 11.30 20.70
C ASP A 341 9.83 10.16 21.68
N VAL A 342 10.64 10.48 22.69
CA VAL A 342 11.12 9.54 23.71
C VAL A 342 10.00 8.99 24.60
N ASN A 343 8.80 9.58 24.56
CA ASN A 343 7.64 9.13 25.33
C ASN A 343 6.59 8.43 24.45
N HIS A 344 6.94 8.06 23.21
CA HIS A 344 6.03 7.40 22.27
C HIS A 344 5.76 5.94 22.67
N ALA A 345 4.80 5.73 23.58
CA ALA A 345 4.53 4.44 24.19
C ALA A 345 4.21 3.32 23.16
N ASP A 346 3.53 3.62 22.05
CA ASP A 346 3.26 2.63 20.99
C ASP A 346 4.54 2.16 20.27
N ALA A 347 5.53 3.04 20.12
CA ALA A 347 6.79 2.69 19.45
C ALA A 347 7.67 1.83 20.36
N HIS A 348 7.75 2.15 21.65
CA HIS A 348 8.38 1.28 22.65
C HIS A 348 7.71 -0.11 22.67
N HIS A 349 6.37 -0.16 22.61
CA HIS A 349 5.63 -1.42 22.61
C HIS A 349 5.98 -2.31 21.40
N ASN A 350 5.84 -1.78 20.18
CA ASN A 350 6.08 -2.56 18.97
C ASN A 350 7.56 -2.86 18.77
N LEU A 351 8.48 -1.99 19.22
CA LEU A 351 9.91 -2.32 19.27
C LEU A 351 10.14 -3.52 20.20
N GLY A 352 9.55 -3.51 21.40
CA GLY A 352 9.66 -4.60 22.35
C GLY A 352 9.17 -5.93 21.79
N MET A 353 7.97 -5.95 21.18
CA MET A 353 7.43 -7.13 20.50
C MET A 353 8.34 -7.60 19.36
N THR A 354 8.84 -6.68 18.53
CA THR A 354 9.74 -7.00 17.42
C THR A 354 11.03 -7.66 17.92
N LEU A 355 11.62 -7.12 18.98
CA LEU A 355 12.84 -7.68 19.58
C LEU A 355 12.60 -9.08 20.18
N VAL A 356 11.45 -9.30 20.83
CA VAL A 356 11.05 -10.64 21.30
C VAL A 356 10.94 -11.63 20.14
N GLN A 357 10.29 -11.25 19.03
CA GLN A 357 10.18 -12.10 17.83
C GLN A 357 11.54 -12.42 17.21
N MET A 358 12.53 -11.53 17.38
CA MET A 358 13.92 -11.76 16.95
C MET A 358 14.74 -12.59 17.96
N GLY A 359 14.16 -13.02 19.08
CA GLY A 359 14.83 -13.74 20.17
C GLY A 359 15.66 -12.85 21.10
N LEU A 360 15.59 -11.52 20.97
CA LEU A 360 16.29 -10.54 21.82
C LEU A 360 15.46 -10.23 23.07
N CYS A 361 15.23 -11.27 23.87
CA CYS A 361 14.28 -11.30 24.97
C CYS A 361 14.46 -10.19 26.02
N ASP A 362 15.67 -10.02 26.57
CA ASP A 362 15.92 -9.05 27.63
C ASP A 362 15.60 -7.61 27.17
N GLN A 363 16.07 -7.24 25.98
CA GLN A 363 15.83 -5.92 25.39
C GLN A 363 14.34 -5.74 25.06
N GLY A 364 13.69 -6.77 24.53
CA GLY A 364 12.27 -6.71 24.19
C GLY A 364 11.38 -6.51 25.41
N ILE A 365 11.65 -7.23 26.49
CA ILE A 365 10.93 -7.11 27.76
C ILE A 365 11.14 -5.72 28.39
N GLU A 366 12.36 -5.18 28.36
CA GLU A 366 12.66 -3.83 28.85
C GLU A 366 11.82 -2.76 28.13
N GLU A 367 11.74 -2.83 26.80
CA GLU A 367 10.96 -1.89 25.98
C GLU A 367 9.44 -2.02 26.24
N LEU A 368 8.94 -3.25 26.42
CA LEU A 368 7.54 -3.50 26.80
C LEU A 368 7.22 -2.93 28.20
N GLN A 369 8.12 -3.09 29.16
CA GLN A 369 7.98 -2.49 30.50
C GLN A 369 8.02 -0.96 30.44
N ARG A 370 8.89 -0.39 29.59
CA ARG A 370 8.94 1.06 29.36
C ARG A 370 7.62 1.59 28.81
N SER A 371 7.07 0.94 27.78
CA SER A 371 5.75 1.28 27.24
C SER A 371 4.67 1.23 28.31
N ALA A 372 4.62 0.17 29.12
CA ALA A 372 3.66 0.03 30.21
C ALA A 372 3.79 1.16 31.25
N SER A 373 5.01 1.61 31.55
CA SER A 373 5.24 2.73 32.47
C SER A 373 4.75 4.07 31.91
N LEU A 374 4.96 4.33 30.62
CA LEU A 374 4.57 5.57 29.93
C LEU A 374 3.05 5.75 29.84
N ARG A 375 2.30 4.65 29.70
CA ARG A 375 0.83 4.68 29.59
C ARG A 375 0.10 4.86 30.93
N GLY A 376 0.83 4.79 32.05
CA GLY A 376 0.25 4.70 33.38
C GLY A 376 -0.35 3.32 33.61
N SER A 377 -0.04 2.71 34.75
CA SER A 377 -0.28 1.30 35.08
C SER A 377 -1.75 0.88 35.29
N ALA A 378 -2.73 1.39 34.52
CA ALA A 378 -4.15 1.29 34.88
C ALA A 378 -4.98 0.24 34.12
N SER A 379 -4.46 -0.40 33.05
CA SER A 379 -5.20 -1.48 32.39
C SER A 379 -4.39 -2.78 32.33
N PRO A 380 -4.79 -3.83 33.08
CA PRO A 380 -4.21 -5.18 32.99
C PRO A 380 -4.22 -5.78 31.57
N LEU A 381 -5.02 -5.19 30.67
CA LEU A 381 -5.24 -5.63 29.30
C LEU A 381 -4.00 -5.47 28.40
N TYR A 382 -3.09 -4.54 28.70
CA TYR A 382 -1.82 -4.37 27.93
C TYR A 382 -0.69 -5.28 28.41
N LYS A 383 -0.93 -6.06 29.47
CA LYS A 383 0.04 -7.05 29.95
C LYS A 383 0.02 -8.35 29.13
N VAL A 384 -0.91 -8.51 28.17
CA VAL A 384 -1.00 -9.70 27.32
C VAL A 384 0.27 -9.86 26.49
N ASP A 385 0.76 -8.80 25.85
CA ASP A 385 2.01 -8.83 25.09
C ASP A 385 3.24 -9.06 25.97
N LEU A 386 3.24 -8.53 27.19
CA LEU A 386 4.29 -8.79 28.16
C LEU A 386 4.26 -10.27 28.62
N ALA A 387 3.06 -10.84 28.82
CA ALA A 387 2.90 -12.26 29.11
C ALA A 387 3.31 -13.14 27.93
N TYR A 388 2.98 -12.74 26.69
CA TYR A 388 3.48 -13.37 25.47
C TYR A 388 5.00 -13.36 25.46
N ALA A 389 5.62 -12.21 25.70
CA ALA A 389 7.07 -12.05 25.74
C ALA A 389 7.72 -12.96 26.79
N TYR A 390 7.20 -12.98 28.02
CA TYR A 390 7.72 -13.85 29.08
C TYR A 390 7.65 -15.33 28.66
N VAL A 391 6.50 -15.81 28.20
CA VAL A 391 6.37 -17.22 27.78
C VAL A 391 7.25 -17.55 26.58
N HIS A 392 7.30 -16.68 25.56
CA HIS A 392 8.15 -16.86 24.38
C HIS A 392 9.63 -16.93 24.76
N CYS A 393 10.04 -16.16 25.77
CA CYS A 393 11.39 -16.11 26.29
C CYS A 393 11.69 -17.16 27.38
N GLY A 394 10.75 -18.06 27.65
CA GLY A 394 10.93 -19.21 28.54
C GLY A 394 10.56 -18.95 30.01
N ASP A 395 10.05 -17.77 30.36
CA ASP A 395 9.57 -17.48 31.70
C ASP A 395 8.04 -17.56 31.80
N THR A 396 7.53 -18.64 32.38
CA THR A 396 6.08 -18.86 32.46
C THR A 396 5.47 -18.30 33.75
N ASN A 397 6.26 -17.94 34.76
CA ASN A 397 5.71 -17.58 36.07
C ASN A 397 5.05 -16.20 36.03
N GLU A 398 5.69 -15.23 35.41
CA GLU A 398 5.26 -13.84 35.28
C GLU A 398 3.98 -13.76 34.46
N ALA A 399 3.88 -14.55 33.39
CA ALA A 399 2.67 -14.67 32.58
C ALA A 399 1.48 -15.23 33.37
N ARG A 400 1.72 -16.17 34.31
CA ARG A 400 0.67 -16.68 35.20
C ARG A 400 0.21 -15.64 36.21
N GLU A 401 1.10 -14.80 36.74
CA GLU A 401 0.69 -13.69 37.61
C GLU A 401 -0.16 -12.68 36.84
N ILE A 402 0.21 -12.36 35.61
CA ILE A 402 -0.58 -11.48 34.72
C ILE A 402 -1.99 -12.06 34.51
N LEU A 403 -2.12 -13.36 34.24
CA LEU A 403 -3.42 -14.02 34.13
C LEU A 403 -4.24 -13.91 35.42
N ARG A 404 -3.64 -14.18 36.59
CA ARG A 404 -4.33 -14.07 37.88
C ARG A 404 -4.82 -12.65 38.18
N GLU A 405 -4.10 -11.63 37.73
CA GLU A 405 -4.54 -10.24 37.84
C GLU A 405 -5.70 -9.94 36.87
N ALA A 406 -5.60 -10.41 35.63
CA ALA A 406 -6.63 -10.23 34.60
C ALA A 406 -7.97 -10.89 35.00
N GLU A 407 -7.94 -12.03 35.68
CA GLU A 407 -9.14 -12.72 36.19
C GLU A 407 -9.82 -12.02 37.39
N LYS A 408 -9.15 -11.03 38.01
CA LYS A 408 -9.69 -10.27 39.15
C LYS A 408 -10.37 -8.96 38.73
N VAL A 409 -10.36 -8.60 37.45
CA VAL A 409 -10.96 -7.34 36.99
C VAL A 409 -12.48 -7.37 37.11
N SER A 410 -13.06 -6.21 37.47
CA SER A 410 -14.49 -6.10 37.78
C SER A 410 -15.42 -6.35 36.58
N ASN A 411 -14.93 -6.16 35.35
CA ASN A 411 -15.68 -6.40 34.11
C ASN A 411 -15.00 -7.49 33.27
N LEU A 412 -15.31 -8.75 33.60
CA LEU A 412 -14.76 -9.92 32.91
C LEU A 412 -15.24 -10.04 31.46
N GLU A 413 -16.42 -9.51 31.13
CA GLU A 413 -16.96 -9.55 29.77
C GLU A 413 -16.13 -8.66 28.82
N ALA A 414 -15.77 -7.45 29.26
CA ALA A 414 -14.86 -6.58 28.52
C ALA A 414 -13.43 -7.14 28.42
N ALA A 415 -12.99 -7.89 29.42
CA ALA A 415 -11.66 -8.50 29.46
C ALA A 415 -11.57 -9.86 28.73
N ALA A 416 -12.69 -10.42 28.30
CA ALA A 416 -12.78 -11.81 27.82
C ALA A 416 -11.79 -12.17 26.71
N ALA A 417 -11.58 -11.27 25.73
CA ALA A 417 -10.63 -11.51 24.62
C ALA A 417 -9.17 -11.56 25.09
N HIS A 418 -8.81 -10.70 26.05
CA HIS A 418 -7.46 -10.66 26.62
C HIS A 418 -7.21 -11.88 27.53
N ILE A 419 -8.20 -12.28 28.32
CA ILE A 419 -8.12 -13.50 29.14
C ILE A 419 -7.98 -14.72 28.23
N ALA A 420 -8.74 -14.79 27.13
CA ALA A 420 -8.57 -15.83 26.12
C ALA A 420 -7.15 -15.87 25.54
N ALA A 421 -6.58 -14.71 25.21
CA ALA A 421 -5.21 -14.61 24.72
C ALA A 421 -4.19 -15.14 25.74
N LEU A 422 -4.32 -14.78 27.02
CA LEU A 422 -3.44 -15.26 28.09
C LEU A 422 -3.51 -16.77 28.29
N HIS A 423 -4.72 -17.36 28.28
CA HIS A 423 -4.88 -18.81 28.29
C HIS A 423 -4.25 -19.46 27.05
N SER A 424 -4.41 -18.83 25.87
CA SER A 424 -3.78 -19.29 24.63
C SER A 424 -2.26 -19.30 24.79
N ILE A 425 -1.65 -18.18 25.18
CA ILE A 425 -0.21 -18.02 25.40
C ILE A 425 0.34 -19.09 26.36
N LEU A 426 -0.38 -19.38 27.45
CA LEU A 426 0.01 -20.39 28.45
C LEU A 426 -0.26 -21.85 28.02
N GLY A 427 -0.74 -22.09 26.80
CA GLY A 427 -1.03 -23.42 26.26
C GLY A 427 -2.35 -24.03 26.74
N GLN A 428 -3.21 -23.25 27.39
CA GLN A 428 -4.49 -23.69 27.98
C GLN A 428 -5.63 -23.58 26.95
N LYS A 429 -5.52 -24.39 25.90
CA LYS A 429 -6.34 -24.32 24.68
C LYS A 429 -7.86 -24.35 24.92
N GLU A 430 -8.35 -25.24 25.77
CA GLU A 430 -9.80 -25.39 25.99
C GLU A 430 -10.39 -24.14 26.66
N THR A 431 -9.74 -23.66 27.72
CA THR A 431 -10.15 -22.44 28.43
C THR A 431 -10.02 -21.20 27.53
N ALA A 432 -9.01 -21.15 26.65
CA ALA A 432 -8.90 -20.09 25.65
C ALA A 432 -10.14 -20.01 24.74
N PHE A 433 -10.64 -21.15 24.24
CA PHE A 433 -11.86 -21.17 23.40
C PHE A 433 -13.13 -20.79 24.17
N GLU A 434 -13.25 -21.20 25.44
CA GLU A 434 -14.38 -20.77 26.29
C GLU A 434 -14.44 -19.25 26.43
N TRP A 435 -13.28 -18.60 26.64
CA TRP A 435 -13.20 -17.15 26.74
C TRP A 435 -13.34 -16.44 25.39
N LEU A 436 -12.86 -17.03 24.29
CA LEU A 436 -13.10 -16.51 22.94
C LEU A 436 -14.60 -16.47 22.61
N GLU A 437 -15.36 -17.48 23.02
CA GLU A 437 -16.81 -17.50 22.83
C GLU A 437 -17.52 -16.42 23.66
N LYS A 438 -17.08 -16.19 24.91
CA LYS A 438 -17.56 -15.05 25.73
C LYS A 438 -17.23 -13.71 25.07
N ALA A 439 -16.01 -13.56 24.55
CA ALA A 439 -15.59 -12.35 23.84
C ALA A 439 -16.44 -12.11 22.58
N TYR A 440 -16.83 -13.19 21.87
CA TYR A 440 -17.71 -13.10 20.71
C TYR A 440 -19.11 -12.60 21.10
N GLN A 441 -19.68 -13.16 22.16
CA GLN A 441 -20.99 -12.76 22.66
C GLN A 441 -21.00 -11.29 23.10
N GLY A 442 -19.92 -10.84 23.77
CA GLY A 442 -19.70 -9.45 24.18
C GLY A 442 -19.27 -8.51 23.05
N ARG A 443 -19.15 -8.99 21.81
CA ARG A 443 -18.67 -8.23 20.63
C ARG A 443 -17.36 -7.48 20.87
N SER A 444 -16.40 -8.16 21.48
CA SER A 444 -15.08 -7.58 21.74
C SER A 444 -14.41 -7.11 20.45
N ALA A 445 -13.92 -5.87 20.45
CA ALA A 445 -13.26 -5.27 19.29
C ALA A 445 -11.99 -6.03 18.88
N LEU A 446 -11.26 -6.62 19.82
CA LEU A 446 -10.05 -7.41 19.53
C LEU A 446 -10.29 -8.61 18.61
N LEU A 447 -11.53 -9.09 18.51
CA LEU A 447 -11.83 -10.19 17.61
C LEU A 447 -11.70 -9.80 16.13
N THR A 448 -11.57 -8.51 15.79
CA THR A 448 -11.30 -8.08 14.41
C THR A 448 -9.84 -8.26 13.99
N GLU A 449 -8.95 -8.53 14.94
CA GLU A 449 -7.50 -8.66 14.72
C GLU A 449 -7.01 -10.11 14.93
N LEU A 450 -7.92 -11.04 15.20
CA LEU A 450 -7.65 -12.47 15.47
C LEU A 450 -6.63 -13.12 14.53
N ARG A 451 -6.62 -12.75 13.24
CA ARG A 451 -5.73 -13.35 12.24
C ARG A 451 -4.32 -12.79 12.24
N SER A 452 -4.14 -11.54 12.63
CA SER A 452 -2.85 -10.85 12.67
C SER A 452 -2.13 -11.04 14.01
N GLU A 453 -2.86 -11.35 15.10
CA GLU A 453 -2.26 -11.43 16.43
C GLU A 453 -1.49 -12.73 16.71
N PHE A 454 -0.30 -12.59 17.31
CA PHE A 454 0.62 -13.67 17.66
C PHE A 454 0.14 -14.53 18.83
N TRP A 455 -0.75 -14.02 19.68
CA TRP A 455 -1.19 -14.69 20.91
C TRP A 455 -1.89 -16.04 20.67
N PHE A 456 -2.47 -16.21 19.48
CA PHE A 456 -3.28 -17.37 19.12
C PHE A 456 -2.55 -18.36 18.22
N GLU A 457 -1.24 -18.21 18.00
CA GLU A 457 -0.45 -19.08 17.11
C GLU A 457 -0.61 -20.57 17.43
N ASN A 458 -0.61 -20.92 18.72
CA ASN A 458 -0.72 -22.30 19.18
C ASN A 458 -2.12 -22.92 19.02
N ILE A 459 -3.16 -22.11 18.78
CA ILE A 459 -4.54 -22.56 18.55
C ILE A 459 -5.03 -22.28 17.13
N ARG A 460 -4.26 -21.57 16.31
CA ARG A 460 -4.63 -21.10 14.96
C ARG A 460 -4.99 -22.24 14.00
N SER A 461 -4.40 -23.42 14.18
CA SER A 461 -4.67 -24.62 13.38
C SER A 461 -5.93 -25.39 13.81
N ASP A 462 -6.57 -25.03 14.93
CA ASP A 462 -7.78 -25.70 15.42
C ASP A 462 -9.02 -25.28 14.60
N PRO A 463 -9.89 -26.23 14.19
CA PRO A 463 -11.11 -25.93 13.43
C PRO A 463 -12.07 -24.92 14.10
N ARG A 464 -12.08 -24.85 15.44
CA ARG A 464 -12.88 -23.87 16.19
C ARG A 464 -12.41 -22.44 15.94
N PHE A 465 -11.10 -22.24 15.73
CA PHE A 465 -10.53 -20.93 15.38
C PHE A 465 -11.00 -20.46 14.00
N ALA A 466 -11.01 -21.38 13.01
CA ALA A 466 -11.56 -21.12 11.68
C ALA A 466 -13.08 -20.84 11.71
N SER A 467 -13.83 -21.48 12.61
CA SER A 467 -15.25 -21.20 12.83
C SER A 467 -15.48 -19.82 13.46
N LEU A 468 -14.65 -19.44 14.44
CA LEU A 468 -14.75 -18.14 15.09
C LEU A 468 -14.43 -17.00 14.13
N THR A 469 -13.31 -17.10 13.39
CA THR A 469 -12.91 -16.13 12.36
C THR A 469 -13.98 -15.96 11.27
N ARG A 470 -14.67 -17.03 10.89
CA ARG A 470 -15.89 -16.96 10.04
C ARG A 470 -16.99 -16.10 10.62
N ARG A 471 -17.36 -16.38 11.87
CA ARG A 471 -18.47 -15.71 12.56
C ARG A 471 -18.20 -14.22 12.80
N VAL A 472 -16.93 -13.83 12.98
CA VAL A 472 -16.51 -12.44 13.10
C VAL A 472 -16.20 -11.76 11.76
N GLY A 473 -16.33 -12.47 10.64
CA GLY A 473 -16.17 -11.91 9.29
C GLY A 473 -14.73 -11.74 8.82
N LEU A 474 -13.76 -12.46 9.42
CA LEU A 474 -12.33 -12.39 9.10
C LEU A 474 -11.81 -13.47 8.14
N GLU A 475 -12.69 -14.30 7.56
CA GLU A 475 -12.27 -15.13 6.43
C GLU A 475 -11.70 -14.24 5.32
N GLY A 476 -10.53 -14.64 4.83
CA GLY A 476 -9.90 -13.96 3.69
C GLY A 476 -10.89 -13.96 2.54
N ARG A 477 -11.10 -12.77 1.95
CA ARG A 477 -11.91 -12.45 0.76
C ARG A 477 -13.16 -13.32 0.59
N LYS A 478 -14.33 -12.78 0.95
CA LYS A 478 -15.62 -13.40 0.65
C LYS A 478 -15.75 -13.62 -0.87
N ALA A 479 -16.22 -14.81 -1.27
CA ALA A 479 -16.74 -15.07 -2.61
C ALA A 479 -17.86 -14.06 -3.02
N GLY A 480 -18.54 -13.44 -2.04
CA GLY A 480 -19.53 -12.38 -2.28
C GLY A 480 -18.94 -11.03 -2.68
N ASP A 481 -17.72 -10.69 -2.24
CA ASP A 481 -17.05 -9.44 -2.62
C ASP A 481 -16.38 -9.58 -3.99
N GLU A 482 -15.83 -10.77 -4.28
CA GLU A 482 -15.30 -11.09 -5.62
C GLU A 482 -16.41 -11.11 -6.67
N LEU A 483 -17.58 -11.70 -6.35
CA LEU A 483 -18.77 -11.63 -7.20
C LEU A 483 -19.19 -10.18 -7.48
N GLN A 484 -19.28 -9.33 -6.46
CA GLN A 484 -19.69 -7.94 -6.63
C GLN A 484 -18.68 -7.14 -7.47
N GLN A 485 -17.38 -7.32 -7.26
CA GLN A 485 -16.34 -6.64 -8.03
C GLN A 485 -16.28 -7.15 -9.48
N ALA A 486 -16.38 -8.46 -9.69
CA ALA A 486 -16.45 -9.05 -11.03
C ALA A 486 -17.69 -8.56 -11.78
N ALA A 487 -18.85 -8.54 -11.13
CA ALA A 487 -20.09 -8.04 -11.70
C ALA A 487 -19.99 -6.54 -12.03
N ALA A 488 -19.42 -5.71 -11.14
CA ALA A 488 -19.23 -4.28 -11.39
C ALA A 488 -18.29 -4.00 -12.57
N LEU A 489 -17.17 -4.73 -12.65
CA LEU A 489 -16.25 -4.65 -13.78
C LEU A 489 -16.97 -5.00 -15.09
N ILE A 490 -17.68 -6.13 -15.12
CA ILE A 490 -18.35 -6.63 -16.32
C ILE A 490 -19.52 -5.74 -16.75
N ALA A 491 -20.27 -5.19 -15.79
CA ALA A 491 -21.38 -4.27 -16.05
C ALA A 491 -20.92 -3.06 -16.89
N GLN A 492 -19.68 -2.59 -16.67
CA GLN A 492 -19.11 -1.42 -17.37
C GLN A 492 -18.53 -1.75 -18.75
N LEU A 493 -18.40 -3.02 -19.14
CA LEU A 493 -17.83 -3.40 -20.44
C LEU A 493 -18.89 -3.29 -21.53
N GLU A 494 -18.78 -2.30 -22.41
CA GLU A 494 -19.65 -2.18 -23.60
C GLU A 494 -18.92 -2.62 -24.87
N LYS A 495 -17.73 -2.08 -25.08
CA LYS A 495 -16.85 -2.39 -26.21
C LYS A 495 -15.42 -2.54 -25.73
N VAL A 496 -14.78 -3.64 -26.11
CA VAL A 496 -13.39 -3.97 -25.76
C VAL A 496 -12.55 -4.03 -27.02
N ASP A 497 -11.60 -3.11 -27.14
CA ASP A 497 -10.55 -3.20 -28.15
C ASP A 497 -9.41 -4.05 -27.61
N LEU A 498 -9.20 -5.24 -28.17
CA LEU A 498 -8.21 -6.17 -27.67
C LEU A 498 -6.78 -5.67 -27.90
N SER A 499 -6.53 -4.76 -28.86
CA SER A 499 -5.18 -4.21 -29.10
C SER A 499 -4.66 -3.39 -27.92
N ASP A 500 -5.53 -2.68 -27.20
CA ASP A 500 -5.18 -1.81 -26.07
C ASP A 500 -4.53 -2.57 -24.90
N PHE A 501 -4.81 -3.87 -24.80
CA PHE A 501 -4.36 -4.72 -23.71
C PHE A 501 -3.11 -5.54 -24.02
N GLY A 502 -2.54 -5.38 -25.22
CA GLY A 502 -1.36 -6.12 -25.68
C GLY A 502 -0.09 -5.76 -24.90
N VAL A 503 0.64 -6.79 -24.44
CA VAL A 503 2.04 -6.69 -24.00
C VAL A 503 2.96 -7.14 -25.14
N ILE A 504 2.77 -8.35 -25.64
CA ILE A 504 3.49 -8.89 -26.80
C ILE A 504 2.74 -10.06 -27.43
N GLY A 505 2.55 -10.02 -28.75
CA GLY A 505 1.76 -11.01 -29.46
C GLY A 505 0.42 -11.25 -28.79
N GLY A 506 0.12 -12.51 -28.43
CA GLY A 506 -1.09 -12.88 -27.71
C GLY A 506 -1.04 -12.69 -26.18
N TYR A 507 0.09 -12.29 -25.60
CA TYR A 507 0.20 -12.03 -24.16
C TYR A 507 -0.41 -10.66 -23.83
N LYS A 508 -1.55 -10.68 -23.12
CA LYS A 508 -2.33 -9.48 -22.77
C LYS A 508 -2.51 -9.35 -21.25
N ARG A 509 -2.66 -8.11 -20.78
CA ARG A 509 -3.00 -7.78 -19.39
C ARG A 509 -3.99 -6.61 -19.34
N PHE A 510 -4.96 -6.67 -18.43
CA PHE A 510 -6.05 -5.70 -18.29
C PHE A 510 -5.62 -4.41 -17.60
N ASP A 511 -4.80 -4.49 -16.57
CA ASP A 511 -4.33 -3.29 -15.87
C ASP A 511 -3.07 -2.71 -16.51
N GLN A 512 -3.06 -1.39 -16.69
CA GLN A 512 -1.89 -0.69 -17.23
C GLN A 512 -0.66 -0.81 -16.33
N LYS A 513 -0.89 -0.88 -15.00
CA LYS A 513 0.17 -1.04 -13.99
C LYS A 513 0.97 -2.34 -14.17
N ASP A 514 0.33 -3.39 -14.69
CA ASP A 514 0.96 -4.69 -14.94
C ASP A 514 1.53 -4.75 -16.36
N ARG A 515 0.82 -4.15 -17.35
CA ARG A 515 1.29 -4.08 -18.75
C ARG A 515 2.63 -3.37 -18.89
N ASN A 516 2.80 -2.22 -18.26
CA ASN A 516 3.97 -1.36 -18.50
C ASN A 516 5.29 -2.03 -18.07
N PRO A 517 5.41 -2.59 -16.85
CA PRO A 517 6.59 -3.34 -16.43
C PRO A 517 6.90 -4.54 -17.33
N LEU A 518 5.89 -5.28 -17.80
CA LEU A 518 6.09 -6.42 -18.70
C LEU A 518 6.56 -6.00 -20.11
N LYS A 519 6.09 -4.85 -20.61
CA LYS A 519 6.58 -4.27 -21.87
C LYS A 519 8.03 -3.82 -21.75
N ASP A 520 8.43 -3.27 -20.61
CA ASP A 520 9.80 -2.90 -20.30
C ASP A 520 10.71 -4.14 -20.20
N LEU A 521 10.30 -5.17 -19.44
CA LEU A 521 11.03 -6.43 -19.34
C LEU A 521 11.27 -7.06 -20.72
N ARG A 522 10.23 -7.13 -21.56
CA ARG A 522 10.33 -7.57 -22.95
C ARG A 522 11.39 -6.78 -23.73
N LEU A 523 11.39 -5.46 -23.60
CA LEU A 523 12.33 -4.59 -24.29
C LEU A 523 13.77 -4.86 -23.84
N ARG A 524 13.98 -5.04 -22.52
CA ARG A 524 15.30 -5.38 -21.95
C ARG A 524 15.81 -6.73 -22.47
N ILE A 525 14.98 -7.78 -22.42
CA ILE A 525 15.33 -9.10 -22.96
C ILE A 525 15.68 -8.99 -24.45
N THR A 526 14.86 -8.27 -25.23
CA THR A 526 15.08 -8.10 -26.68
C THR A 526 16.39 -7.37 -26.98
N ASN A 527 16.69 -6.30 -26.25
CA ASN A 527 17.91 -5.52 -26.42
C ASN A 527 19.17 -6.33 -26.08
N SER A 528 19.10 -7.21 -25.08
CA SER A 528 20.22 -8.09 -24.68
C SER A 528 20.65 -9.06 -25.79
N LEU A 529 19.74 -9.39 -26.71
CA LEU A 529 19.96 -10.31 -27.82
C LEU A 529 20.31 -9.59 -29.13
N SER A 530 20.43 -8.26 -29.10
CA SER A 530 20.80 -7.46 -30.27
C SER A 530 22.29 -7.60 -30.61
N ALA A 531 22.63 -7.51 -31.90
CA ALA A 531 24.02 -7.69 -32.37
C ALA A 531 25.03 -6.68 -31.80
N SER A 532 24.55 -5.56 -31.25
CA SER A 532 25.36 -4.50 -30.64
C SER A 532 25.75 -4.80 -29.18
N PHE A 533 25.04 -5.72 -28.52
CA PHE A 533 25.23 -6.03 -27.12
C PHE A 533 26.27 -7.15 -26.97
N ARG A 534 27.33 -6.90 -26.18
CA ARG A 534 28.47 -7.82 -26.03
C ARG A 534 28.52 -8.58 -24.71
N GLN A 535 27.65 -8.22 -23.76
CA GLN A 535 27.60 -8.81 -22.44
C GLN A 535 26.42 -9.77 -22.33
N GLN A 536 26.62 -10.91 -21.68
CA GLN A 536 25.54 -11.85 -21.38
C GLN A 536 24.68 -11.27 -20.25
N GLU A 537 23.39 -11.11 -20.52
CA GLU A 537 22.39 -10.70 -19.53
C GLU A 537 21.55 -11.92 -19.16
N ASN A 538 21.43 -12.20 -17.88
CA ASN A 538 20.56 -13.25 -17.37
C ASN A 538 19.42 -12.61 -16.58
N TYR A 539 18.24 -13.22 -16.62
CA TYR A 539 17.03 -12.75 -15.97
C TYR A 539 16.48 -13.81 -15.04
N LEU A 540 15.94 -13.38 -13.91
CA LEU A 540 15.22 -14.22 -12.97
C LEU A 540 13.76 -13.79 -12.93
N ILE A 541 12.85 -14.69 -13.27
CA ILE A 541 11.41 -14.41 -13.30
C ILE A 541 10.71 -15.31 -12.30
N TRP A 542 9.90 -14.74 -11.42
CA TRP A 542 8.95 -15.51 -10.64
C TRP A 542 7.53 -15.14 -11.03
N GLY A 543 6.62 -16.11 -10.98
CA GLY A 543 5.20 -15.84 -11.04
C GLY A 543 4.41 -17.06 -10.61
N PRO A 544 3.30 -16.89 -9.86
CA PRO A 544 2.51 -18.02 -9.40
C PRO A 544 1.99 -18.87 -10.58
N PRO A 545 1.59 -20.13 -10.32
CA PRO A 545 1.00 -20.98 -11.34
C PRO A 545 -0.19 -20.29 -12.02
N GLY A 546 -0.26 -20.38 -13.35
CA GLY A 546 -1.35 -19.80 -14.14
C GLY A 546 -1.14 -18.37 -14.65
N THR A 547 -0.10 -17.66 -14.20
CA THR A 547 0.28 -16.32 -14.70
C THR A 547 0.60 -16.23 -16.19
N GLY A 548 0.86 -17.36 -16.83
CA GLY A 548 1.33 -17.41 -18.21
C GLY A 548 2.80 -17.05 -18.39
N LYS A 549 3.63 -17.12 -17.34
CA LYS A 549 5.09 -16.87 -17.39
C LYS A 549 5.80 -17.53 -18.59
N THR A 550 5.53 -18.82 -18.81
CA THR A 550 6.08 -19.61 -19.93
C THR A 550 5.58 -19.08 -21.28
N TYR A 551 4.29 -18.71 -21.35
CA TYR A 551 3.70 -18.16 -22.57
C TYR A 551 4.28 -16.77 -22.90
N PHE A 552 4.51 -15.92 -21.90
CA PHE A 552 5.19 -14.62 -22.07
C PHE A 552 6.55 -14.81 -22.73
N VAL A 553 7.41 -15.67 -22.18
CA VAL A 553 8.76 -15.91 -22.73
C VAL A 553 8.69 -16.46 -24.16
N ARG A 554 7.76 -17.39 -24.44
CA ARG A 554 7.52 -17.88 -25.81
C ARG A 554 7.10 -16.77 -26.78
N GLN A 555 6.26 -15.83 -26.34
CA GLN A 555 5.87 -14.67 -27.16
C GLN A 555 7.05 -13.72 -27.39
N VAL A 556 7.90 -13.49 -26.38
CA VAL A 556 9.16 -12.74 -26.54
C VAL A 556 10.03 -13.41 -27.60
N ALA A 557 10.26 -14.72 -27.48
CA ALA A 557 11.04 -15.50 -28.45
C ALA A 557 10.46 -15.39 -29.88
N ALA A 558 9.14 -15.54 -30.03
CA ALA A 558 8.47 -15.43 -31.32
C ALA A 558 8.64 -14.03 -31.96
N SER A 559 8.67 -12.97 -31.16
CA SER A 559 8.85 -11.59 -31.66
C SER A 559 10.26 -11.28 -32.19
N LEU A 560 11.26 -12.05 -31.77
CA LEU A 560 12.66 -11.89 -32.21
C LEU A 560 12.89 -12.43 -33.63
N GLY A 561 11.96 -13.22 -34.16
CA GLY A 561 12.04 -13.83 -35.49
C GLY A 561 13.16 -14.86 -35.63
N GLY A 562 13.47 -15.28 -36.86
CA GLY A 562 14.43 -16.36 -37.15
C GLY A 562 15.92 -16.04 -36.92
N ASN A 563 16.23 -14.84 -36.43
CA ASN A 563 17.60 -14.38 -36.19
C ASN A 563 18.14 -14.76 -34.80
N VAL A 564 17.26 -15.19 -33.89
CA VAL A 564 17.59 -15.65 -32.54
C VAL A 564 17.15 -17.10 -32.39
N GLU A 565 18.03 -17.96 -31.88
CA GLU A 565 17.66 -19.33 -31.52
C GLU A 565 16.89 -19.33 -30.19
N TYR A 566 15.79 -20.08 -30.08
CA TYR A 566 15.05 -20.25 -28.84
C TYR A 566 15.20 -21.68 -28.32
N ARG A 567 15.59 -21.84 -27.06
CA ARG A 567 15.75 -23.14 -26.40
C ARG A 567 15.02 -23.15 -25.07
N GLU A 568 14.05 -24.07 -24.93
CA GLU A 568 13.24 -24.24 -23.73
C GLU A 568 13.60 -25.52 -22.98
N MET A 569 13.74 -25.40 -21.66
CA MET A 569 14.10 -26.49 -20.75
C MET A 569 13.21 -26.43 -19.52
N ASN A 570 12.27 -27.36 -19.38
CA ASN A 570 11.46 -27.50 -18.18
C ASN A 570 12.14 -28.49 -17.22
N LEU A 571 12.55 -28.02 -16.03
CA LEU A 571 13.27 -28.82 -15.05
C LEU A 571 12.39 -29.84 -14.31
N ALA A 572 11.08 -29.55 -14.19
CA ALA A 572 10.14 -30.52 -13.63
C ALA A 572 10.02 -31.78 -14.52
N GLU A 573 10.21 -31.62 -15.83
CA GLU A 573 10.05 -32.69 -16.83
C GLU A 573 11.38 -33.28 -17.36
N SER A 574 12.53 -32.72 -16.97
CA SER A 574 13.85 -33.16 -17.47
C SER A 574 14.62 -33.96 -16.43
N ASP A 575 15.38 -34.97 -16.87
CA ASP A 575 16.44 -35.59 -16.05
C ASP A 575 17.80 -34.88 -16.24
N GLU A 576 18.77 -35.20 -15.38
CA GLU A 576 20.09 -34.56 -15.40
C GLU A 576 20.83 -34.77 -16.72
N ALA A 577 20.78 -35.97 -17.30
CA ALA A 577 21.47 -36.29 -18.56
C ALA A 577 20.89 -35.49 -19.73
N THR A 578 19.57 -35.40 -19.82
CA THR A 578 18.84 -34.62 -20.81
C THR A 578 19.13 -33.14 -20.65
N PHE A 579 19.13 -32.63 -19.41
CA PHE A 579 19.43 -31.23 -19.13
C PHE A 579 20.87 -30.87 -19.51
N ARG A 580 21.87 -31.67 -19.11
CA ARG A 580 23.27 -31.51 -19.51
C ARG A 580 23.44 -31.52 -21.03
N SER A 581 22.76 -32.44 -21.73
CA SER A 581 22.78 -32.51 -23.20
C SER A 581 22.18 -31.26 -23.86
N LYS A 582 21.08 -30.72 -23.32
CA LYS A 582 20.46 -29.48 -23.82
C LYS A 582 21.35 -28.26 -23.57
N ILE A 583 21.97 -28.15 -22.39
CA ILE A 583 22.90 -27.07 -22.03
C ILE A 583 24.18 -27.12 -22.87
N ALA A 584 24.76 -28.31 -23.10
CA ALA A 584 25.96 -28.46 -23.94
C ALA A 584 25.75 -28.00 -25.40
N LYS A 585 24.50 -28.04 -25.88
CA LYS A 585 24.11 -27.55 -27.21
C LYS A 585 23.86 -26.04 -27.25
N VAL A 586 23.89 -25.35 -26.09
CA VAL A 586 24.01 -23.90 -25.99
C VAL A 586 25.48 -23.53 -26.19
N THR A 587 26.02 -23.89 -27.36
CA THR A 587 27.37 -23.50 -27.76
C THR A 587 27.30 -22.10 -28.37
N PRO A 588 28.39 -21.30 -28.32
CA PRO A 588 28.47 -20.04 -29.05
C PRO A 588 28.56 -20.30 -30.56
N SER A 589 27.48 -20.81 -31.12
CA SER A 589 27.22 -20.83 -32.55
C SER A 589 26.93 -19.38 -32.98
N GLY A 590 27.19 -19.01 -34.24
CA GLY A 590 27.17 -17.61 -34.70
C GLY A 590 25.83 -16.84 -34.59
N ARG A 591 24.77 -17.42 -33.97
CA ARG A 591 23.47 -16.79 -33.75
C ARG A 591 23.20 -16.58 -32.25
N PRO A 592 22.68 -15.41 -31.83
CA PRO A 592 22.23 -15.21 -30.45
C PRO A 592 21.20 -16.26 -30.04
N CYS A 593 21.22 -16.69 -28.78
CA CYS A 593 20.27 -17.68 -28.26
C CYS A 593 19.54 -17.14 -27.02
N LEU A 594 18.21 -17.23 -27.02
CA LEU A 594 17.37 -17.05 -25.84
C LEU A 594 17.11 -18.42 -25.21
N CYS A 595 17.68 -18.65 -24.03
CA CYS A 595 17.54 -19.87 -23.27
C CYS A 595 16.53 -19.68 -22.13
N PHE A 596 15.44 -20.42 -22.16
CA PHE A 596 14.42 -20.41 -21.12
C PHE A 596 14.51 -21.69 -20.27
N VAL A 597 14.79 -21.51 -18.98
CA VAL A 597 14.84 -22.58 -17.99
C VAL A 597 13.64 -22.40 -17.07
N ASP A 598 12.63 -23.24 -17.25
CA ASP A 598 11.38 -23.20 -16.50
C ASP A 598 11.42 -24.12 -15.28
N GLU A 599 10.67 -23.77 -14.25
CA GLU A 599 10.64 -24.42 -12.94
C GLU A 599 12.04 -24.56 -12.31
N ILE A 600 12.85 -23.48 -12.32
CA ILE A 600 14.20 -23.40 -11.73
C ILE A 600 14.25 -23.76 -10.25
N ASP A 601 13.13 -23.60 -9.57
CA ASP A 601 12.92 -23.90 -8.16
C ASP A 601 12.33 -25.30 -7.90
N ALA A 602 12.09 -26.10 -8.94
CA ALA A 602 11.78 -27.52 -8.79
C ALA A 602 12.96 -28.30 -8.17
N ARG A 603 12.71 -29.56 -7.76
CA ARG A 603 13.71 -30.52 -7.26
C ARG A 603 14.51 -30.01 -6.03
N PRO A 604 13.86 -29.88 -4.86
CA PRO A 604 14.46 -29.24 -3.67
C PRO A 604 15.60 -30.02 -2.97
N GLY A 605 16.09 -31.15 -3.52
CA GLY A 605 17.10 -32.00 -2.87
C GLY A 605 18.34 -32.33 -3.71
N ASP A 606 18.38 -31.91 -4.98
CA ASP A 606 19.45 -32.29 -5.91
C ASP A 606 20.52 -31.17 -6.03
N SER A 607 21.78 -31.53 -6.27
CA SER A 607 22.86 -30.57 -6.57
C SER A 607 22.83 -30.05 -8.02
N TRP A 608 22.24 -30.83 -8.94
CA TRP A 608 21.81 -30.34 -10.24
C TRP A 608 20.47 -29.60 -10.09
N PRO A 609 20.14 -28.57 -10.90
CA PRO A 609 20.78 -28.16 -12.15
C PRO A 609 21.89 -27.12 -12.03
N PHE A 610 22.16 -26.60 -10.82
CA PHE A 610 22.95 -25.37 -10.65
C PHE A 610 24.41 -25.50 -11.08
N GLU A 611 25.06 -26.63 -10.79
CA GLU A 611 26.41 -26.89 -11.31
C GLU A 611 26.47 -26.88 -12.84
N THR A 612 25.48 -27.49 -13.49
CA THR A 612 25.41 -27.53 -14.96
C THR A 612 25.12 -26.14 -15.53
N LEU A 613 24.24 -25.37 -14.89
CA LEU A 613 23.88 -24.02 -15.30
C LEU A 613 25.03 -23.03 -15.18
N LEU A 614 25.82 -23.10 -14.12
CA LEU A 614 26.92 -22.16 -13.88
C LEU A 614 27.85 -22.04 -15.08
N THR A 615 28.26 -23.17 -15.67
CA THR A 615 29.14 -23.17 -16.85
C THR A 615 28.54 -22.45 -18.07
N ALA A 616 27.21 -22.40 -18.19
CA ALA A 616 26.52 -21.75 -19.29
C ALA A 616 26.15 -20.29 -19.01
N LEU A 617 26.08 -19.91 -17.73
CA LEU A 617 25.81 -18.54 -17.29
C LEU A 617 27.07 -17.66 -17.26
N GLU A 618 28.26 -18.25 -17.44
CA GLU A 618 29.52 -17.54 -17.49
C GLU A 618 29.73 -16.83 -18.85
N PRO A 619 30.12 -15.54 -18.84
CA PRO A 619 30.32 -14.79 -20.07
C PRO A 619 31.52 -15.34 -20.86
N SER A 620 31.30 -15.64 -22.16
CA SER A 620 32.37 -16.10 -23.05
C SER A 620 33.41 -15.00 -23.28
N HIS A 621 34.68 -15.25 -22.97
CA HIS A 621 35.79 -14.31 -23.20
C HIS A 621 36.12 -14.05 -24.70
N SER A 622 35.47 -14.75 -25.63
CA SER A 622 35.86 -14.84 -27.05
C SER A 622 35.15 -13.87 -28.02
N GLY A 623 34.41 -12.86 -27.55
CA GLY A 623 33.78 -11.87 -28.45
C GLY A 623 32.66 -12.44 -29.35
N THR A 624 32.19 -13.65 -29.05
CA THR A 624 31.02 -14.30 -29.66
C THR A 624 29.72 -13.69 -29.15
N ARG A 625 28.69 -13.61 -30.01
CA ARG A 625 27.38 -12.96 -29.74
C ARG A 625 26.70 -13.48 -28.46
N SER A 626 25.90 -12.62 -27.82
CA SER A 626 25.27 -12.84 -26.50
C SER A 626 24.22 -13.96 -26.49
N ASN A 627 24.36 -14.86 -25.51
CA ASN A 627 23.25 -15.70 -25.04
C ASN A 627 22.54 -14.97 -23.91
N THR A 628 21.22 -15.13 -23.82
CA THR A 628 20.40 -14.57 -22.73
C THR A 628 19.67 -15.71 -22.06
N PHE A 629 19.84 -15.86 -20.75
CA PHE A 629 19.11 -16.85 -19.97
C PHE A 629 17.96 -16.21 -19.22
N ILE A 630 16.80 -16.85 -19.26
CA ILE A 630 15.67 -16.56 -18.39
C ILE A 630 15.46 -17.78 -17.51
N LEU A 631 15.72 -17.60 -16.22
CA LEU A 631 15.46 -18.59 -15.17
C LEU A 631 14.09 -18.27 -14.58
N ALA A 632 13.11 -19.16 -14.70
CA ALA A 632 11.78 -18.93 -14.17
C ALA A 632 11.32 -20.00 -13.19
N GLY A 633 10.60 -19.59 -12.14
CA GLY A 633 10.02 -20.50 -11.17
C GLY A 633 8.62 -20.08 -10.72
N SER A 634 7.91 -21.01 -10.10
CA SER A 634 6.53 -20.81 -9.67
C SER A 634 6.13 -21.54 -8.38
N SER A 635 7.03 -22.35 -7.81
CA SER A 635 6.74 -23.19 -6.64
C SER A 635 6.87 -22.44 -5.31
N ALA A 636 7.60 -21.34 -5.29
CA ALA A 636 7.68 -20.42 -4.15
C ALA A 636 6.48 -19.46 -4.12
N SER A 637 6.20 -18.86 -2.97
CA SER A 637 5.14 -17.87 -2.78
C SER A 637 5.52 -16.45 -3.22
N SER A 638 6.81 -16.19 -3.48
CA SER A 638 7.36 -14.94 -4.03
C SER A 638 8.71 -15.15 -4.72
N LEU A 639 9.20 -14.14 -5.45
CA LEU A 639 10.56 -14.12 -6.00
C LEU A 639 11.61 -14.18 -4.88
N THR A 640 11.37 -13.48 -3.77
CA THR A 640 12.26 -13.48 -2.61
C THR A 640 12.39 -14.88 -2.03
N GLU A 641 11.27 -15.56 -1.78
CA GLU A 641 11.30 -16.93 -1.27
C GLU A 641 11.95 -17.88 -2.29
N MET A 642 11.69 -17.69 -3.60
CA MET A 642 12.34 -18.47 -4.64
C MET A 642 13.86 -18.31 -4.58
N LYS A 643 14.36 -17.08 -4.43
CA LYS A 643 15.79 -16.78 -4.30
C LYS A 643 16.39 -17.41 -3.06
N GLU A 644 15.72 -17.34 -1.91
CA GLU A 644 16.19 -18.00 -0.68
C GLU A 644 16.26 -19.52 -0.85
N ARG A 645 15.23 -20.11 -1.46
CA ARG A 645 15.19 -21.55 -1.76
C ARG A 645 16.28 -21.97 -2.73
N ILE A 646 16.64 -21.13 -3.70
CA ILE A 646 17.77 -21.35 -4.61
C ILE A 646 19.08 -21.21 -3.84
N ALA A 647 19.28 -20.11 -3.11
CA ALA A 647 20.51 -19.77 -2.41
C ALA A 647 20.95 -20.83 -1.38
N LYS A 648 19.99 -21.50 -0.73
CA LYS A 648 20.21 -22.59 0.23
C LYS A 648 20.75 -23.87 -0.42
N ARG A 649 20.68 -24.02 -1.75
CA ARG A 649 21.16 -25.23 -2.44
C ARG A 649 22.62 -25.09 -2.87
N PRO A 650 23.35 -26.21 -3.05
CA PRO A 650 24.70 -26.20 -3.59
C PRO A 650 24.76 -25.39 -4.89
N LYS A 651 25.70 -24.45 -4.99
CA LYS A 651 25.89 -23.56 -6.15
C LYS A 651 24.74 -22.60 -6.48
N GLY A 652 23.66 -22.57 -5.69
CA GLY A 652 22.52 -21.70 -5.95
C GLY A 652 22.86 -20.22 -5.78
N SER A 653 23.63 -19.86 -4.74
CA SER A 653 24.11 -18.49 -4.55
C SER A 653 25.00 -18.01 -5.71
N ASP A 654 25.83 -18.91 -6.25
CA ASP A 654 26.67 -18.62 -7.42
C ASP A 654 25.80 -18.38 -8.66
N VAL A 655 24.75 -19.19 -8.90
CA VAL A 655 23.81 -19.00 -10.02
C VAL A 655 23.10 -17.65 -9.91
N LEU A 656 22.62 -17.30 -8.71
CA LEU A 656 21.96 -16.01 -8.46
C LEU A 656 22.91 -14.83 -8.71
N SER A 657 24.20 -14.96 -8.39
CA SER A 657 25.20 -13.92 -8.65
C SER A 657 25.41 -13.63 -10.15
N ARG A 658 24.99 -14.54 -11.04
CA ARG A 658 25.04 -14.36 -12.50
C ARG A 658 23.80 -13.66 -13.07
N VAL A 659 22.83 -13.30 -12.22
CA VAL A 659 21.70 -12.44 -12.58
C VAL A 659 22.04 -11.01 -12.18
N PRO A 660 22.21 -10.06 -13.12
CA PRO A 660 22.50 -8.67 -12.80
C PRO A 660 21.42 -8.02 -11.94
N HIS A 661 21.84 -7.11 -11.06
CA HIS A 661 20.91 -6.35 -10.23
C HIS A 661 19.93 -5.55 -11.11
N GLY A 662 18.64 -5.74 -10.87
CA GLY A 662 17.56 -5.15 -11.68
C GLY A 662 17.00 -6.05 -12.80
N ASN A 663 17.60 -7.21 -13.07
CA ASN A 663 17.08 -8.22 -14.02
C ASN A 663 16.21 -9.30 -13.35
N GLU A 664 15.69 -9.00 -12.17
CA GLU A 664 14.77 -9.86 -11.43
C GLU A 664 13.35 -9.30 -11.55
N PHE A 665 12.36 -10.15 -11.76
CA PHE A 665 11.00 -9.69 -12.08
C PHE A 665 9.92 -10.62 -11.55
N GLU A 666 8.82 -10.03 -11.05
CA GLU A 666 7.62 -10.75 -10.64
C GLU A 666 6.49 -10.54 -11.64
N ILE A 667 5.91 -11.64 -12.14
CA ILE A 667 4.72 -11.62 -12.98
C ILE A 667 3.50 -11.81 -12.07
N PRO A 668 2.64 -10.79 -11.89
CA PRO A 668 1.50 -10.89 -11.00
C PRO A 668 0.47 -11.92 -11.50
N ALA A 669 -0.26 -12.51 -10.55
CA ALA A 669 -1.39 -13.39 -10.81
C ALA A 669 -2.42 -12.73 -11.75
N LEU A 670 -3.18 -13.54 -12.48
CA LEU A 670 -4.24 -13.03 -13.35
C LEU A 670 -5.36 -12.43 -12.49
N ASN A 671 -5.69 -11.16 -12.71
CA ASN A 671 -6.84 -10.52 -12.08
C ASN A 671 -8.14 -10.78 -12.89
N ASN A 672 -9.29 -10.32 -12.39
CA ASN A 672 -10.58 -10.52 -13.04
C ASN A 672 -10.63 -9.92 -14.46
N GLY A 673 -10.04 -8.75 -14.65
CA GLY A 673 -9.92 -8.14 -15.97
C GLY A 673 -9.02 -8.95 -16.91
N ASP A 674 -7.91 -9.49 -16.43
CA ASP A 674 -7.02 -10.35 -17.22
C ASP A 674 -7.78 -11.57 -17.73
N LYS A 675 -8.55 -12.24 -16.86
CA LYS A 675 -9.39 -13.39 -17.24
C LYS A 675 -10.37 -13.02 -18.35
N VAL A 676 -11.03 -11.87 -18.25
CA VAL A 676 -11.96 -11.37 -19.29
C VAL A 676 -11.24 -11.17 -20.61
N ILE A 677 -10.15 -10.39 -20.65
CA ILE A 677 -9.45 -10.07 -21.90
C ILE A 677 -8.86 -11.32 -22.54
N ILE A 678 -8.30 -12.23 -21.74
CA ILE A 678 -7.77 -13.50 -22.22
C ILE A 678 -8.90 -14.35 -22.79
N ALA A 679 -10.03 -14.48 -22.10
CA ALA A 679 -11.18 -15.24 -22.60
C ALA A 679 -11.71 -14.68 -23.92
N LEU A 680 -11.90 -13.36 -24.03
CA LEU A 680 -12.33 -12.70 -25.26
C LEU A 680 -11.37 -13.00 -26.43
N GLN A 681 -10.07 -12.89 -26.20
CA GLN A 681 -9.06 -13.23 -27.20
C GLN A 681 -9.13 -14.71 -27.60
N GLN A 682 -9.23 -15.63 -26.63
CA GLN A 682 -9.26 -17.06 -26.93
C GLN A 682 -10.53 -17.50 -27.66
N LEU A 683 -11.68 -16.90 -27.34
CA LEU A 683 -12.93 -17.12 -28.05
C LEU A 683 -12.84 -16.63 -29.49
N LYS A 684 -12.25 -15.46 -29.71
CA LYS A 684 -12.01 -14.90 -31.04
C LYS A 684 -11.10 -15.79 -31.87
N ASP A 685 -9.98 -16.22 -31.30
CA ASP A 685 -9.00 -17.07 -31.99
C ASP A 685 -9.61 -18.44 -32.34
N ALA A 686 -10.34 -19.05 -31.40
CA ALA A 686 -11.06 -20.31 -31.64
C ALA A 686 -12.15 -20.16 -32.73
N SER A 687 -12.83 -19.02 -32.80
CA SER A 687 -13.83 -18.74 -33.84
C SER A 687 -13.19 -18.57 -35.23
N ARG A 688 -12.07 -17.83 -35.30
CA ARG A 688 -11.30 -17.64 -36.54
C ARG A 688 -10.77 -18.94 -37.13
N GLU A 689 -10.31 -19.85 -36.29
CA GLU A 689 -9.87 -21.19 -36.71
C GLU A 689 -10.99 -21.98 -37.44
N ARG A 690 -12.25 -21.65 -37.15
CA ARG A 690 -13.44 -22.22 -37.82
C ARG A 690 -14.01 -21.35 -38.93
N ARG A 691 -13.30 -20.28 -39.34
CA ARG A 691 -13.77 -19.29 -40.33
C ARG A 691 -15.10 -18.65 -39.95
N HIS A 692 -15.33 -18.51 -38.65
CA HIS A 692 -16.49 -17.84 -38.09
C HIS A 692 -16.05 -16.52 -37.45
N GLU A 693 -16.91 -15.50 -37.47
CA GLU A 693 -16.62 -14.19 -36.89
C GLU A 693 -17.51 -13.97 -35.67
N LEU A 694 -16.90 -14.08 -34.48
CA LEU A 694 -17.57 -13.80 -33.22
C LEU A 694 -17.39 -12.32 -32.87
N LYS A 695 -18.50 -11.63 -32.54
CA LYS A 695 -18.51 -10.18 -32.30
C LYS A 695 -18.87 -9.78 -30.88
N GLU A 696 -19.71 -10.58 -30.21
CA GLU A 696 -20.24 -10.25 -28.89
C GLU A 696 -20.27 -11.46 -27.96
N ILE A 697 -20.18 -11.20 -26.66
CA ILE A 697 -20.41 -12.18 -25.60
C ILE A 697 -21.33 -11.58 -24.53
N GLU A 698 -22.23 -12.39 -24.01
CA GLU A 698 -23.13 -12.01 -22.93
C GLU A 698 -22.35 -11.73 -21.64
N LYS A 699 -22.73 -10.67 -20.92
CA LYS A 699 -22.07 -10.26 -19.67
C LYS A 699 -22.16 -11.33 -18.59
N LEU A 700 -23.28 -12.04 -18.51
CA LEU A 700 -23.44 -13.19 -17.60
C LEU A 700 -22.45 -14.32 -17.92
N ALA A 701 -22.14 -14.54 -19.20
CA ALA A 701 -21.14 -15.51 -19.63
C ALA A 701 -19.73 -15.11 -19.19
N LEU A 702 -19.38 -13.83 -19.30
CA LEU A 702 -18.13 -13.29 -18.76
C LEU A 702 -18.04 -13.42 -17.24
N LEU A 703 -19.16 -13.24 -16.53
CA LEU A 703 -19.18 -13.35 -15.07
C LEU A 703 -18.88 -14.78 -14.63
N TYR A 704 -19.44 -15.76 -15.32
CA TYR A 704 -19.09 -17.17 -15.11
C TYR A 704 -17.59 -17.42 -15.34
N VAL A 705 -17.04 -16.93 -16.44
CA VAL A 705 -15.61 -17.10 -16.76
C VAL A 705 -14.70 -16.57 -15.64
N VAL A 706 -15.04 -15.42 -15.06
CA VAL A 706 -14.22 -14.79 -14.00
C VAL A 706 -14.30 -15.58 -12.69
N LEU A 707 -15.49 -16.03 -12.30
CA LEU A 707 -15.75 -16.62 -10.99
C LEU A 707 -15.47 -18.13 -10.93
N SER A 708 -15.39 -18.80 -12.07
CA SER A 708 -15.14 -20.24 -12.15
C SER A 708 -13.70 -20.58 -11.73
N PRO A 709 -13.49 -21.33 -10.63
CA PRO A 709 -12.15 -21.64 -10.13
C PRO A 709 -11.33 -22.52 -11.08
N HIS A 710 -12.00 -23.34 -11.88
CA HIS A 710 -11.36 -24.21 -12.88
C HIS A 710 -10.97 -23.44 -14.17
N LEU A 711 -11.30 -22.14 -14.28
CA LEU A 711 -10.91 -21.24 -15.36
C LEU A 711 -9.87 -20.22 -14.88
N ALA A 712 -8.95 -20.66 -14.02
CA ALA A 712 -7.95 -19.80 -13.39
C ALA A 712 -6.75 -19.46 -14.30
N THR A 713 -6.51 -20.25 -15.36
CA THR A 713 -5.30 -20.14 -16.20
C THR A 713 -5.64 -19.88 -17.66
N ALA A 714 -4.72 -19.23 -18.39
CA ALA A 714 -4.88 -18.99 -19.83
C ALA A 714 -5.10 -20.27 -20.65
N ARG A 715 -4.50 -21.40 -20.23
CA ARG A 715 -4.71 -22.71 -20.86
C ARG A 715 -6.13 -23.22 -20.65
N GLN A 716 -6.63 -23.18 -19.42
CA GLN A 716 -8.01 -23.56 -19.11
C GLN A 716 -9.00 -22.67 -19.86
N LEU A 717 -8.75 -21.36 -19.91
CA LEU A 717 -9.56 -20.42 -20.68
C LEU A 717 -9.55 -20.73 -22.18
N ARG A 718 -8.41 -21.17 -22.75
CA ARG A 718 -8.33 -21.62 -24.14
C ARG A 718 -9.17 -22.86 -24.38
N GLU A 719 -8.98 -23.90 -23.57
CA GLU A 719 -9.71 -25.18 -23.70
C GLU A 719 -11.21 -24.94 -23.59
N PHE A 720 -11.64 -24.15 -22.60
CA PHE A 720 -13.01 -23.68 -22.45
C PHE A 720 -13.52 -22.94 -23.69
N SER A 721 -12.76 -21.97 -24.20
CA SER A 721 -13.14 -21.15 -25.35
C SER A 721 -13.34 -21.97 -26.62
N VAL A 722 -12.45 -22.92 -26.90
CA VAL A 722 -12.58 -23.84 -28.03
C VAL A 722 -13.89 -24.60 -27.92
N HIS A 723 -14.16 -25.19 -26.74
CA HIS A 723 -15.38 -25.94 -26.47
C HIS A 723 -16.64 -25.07 -26.61
N CYS A 724 -16.64 -23.83 -26.12
CA CYS A 724 -17.75 -22.89 -26.30
C CYS A 724 -18.04 -22.64 -27.79
N VAL A 725 -16.99 -22.40 -28.58
CA VAL A 725 -17.15 -22.15 -30.02
C VAL A 725 -17.63 -23.38 -30.78
N GLU A 726 -17.34 -24.62 -30.36
CA GLU A 726 -17.89 -25.81 -31.06
C GLU A 726 -19.38 -26.00 -30.82
N ARG A 727 -19.92 -25.37 -29.78
CA ARG A 727 -21.35 -25.40 -29.45
C ARG A 727 -22.13 -24.28 -30.12
N LEU A 728 -21.45 -23.30 -30.72
CA LEU A 728 -22.13 -22.20 -31.41
C LEU A 728 -22.85 -22.70 -32.68
N PRO A 729 -24.10 -22.31 -32.91
CA PRO A 729 -24.76 -22.49 -34.20
C PRO A 729 -23.97 -21.81 -35.34
N PRO A 730 -23.99 -22.34 -36.57
CA PRO A 730 -23.20 -21.80 -37.69
C PRO A 730 -23.46 -20.33 -38.06
N ASP A 731 -24.63 -19.80 -37.71
CA ASP A 731 -25.06 -18.43 -38.05
C ASP A 731 -25.07 -17.47 -36.85
N GLU A 732 -24.61 -17.90 -35.67
CA GLU A 732 -24.68 -17.10 -34.44
C GLU A 732 -23.35 -16.38 -34.16
N ASP A 733 -23.34 -15.06 -34.30
CA ASP A 733 -22.15 -14.21 -34.08
C ASP A 733 -21.97 -13.75 -32.63
N ARG A 734 -22.74 -14.33 -31.68
CA ARG A 734 -22.73 -13.98 -30.25
C ARG A 734 -22.73 -15.20 -29.33
N ILE A 735 -21.93 -15.13 -28.28
CA ILE A 735 -21.98 -16.13 -27.20
C ILE A 735 -23.00 -15.71 -26.14
N LYS A 736 -23.97 -16.58 -25.89
CA LYS A 736 -24.88 -16.49 -24.74
C LYS A 736 -24.37 -17.38 -23.61
N TYR A 737 -24.79 -17.09 -22.39
CA TYR A 737 -24.46 -17.86 -21.20
C TYR A 737 -24.82 -19.35 -21.36
N ASP A 738 -25.96 -19.66 -21.99
CA ASP A 738 -26.35 -21.05 -22.26
C ASP A 738 -25.40 -21.78 -23.23
N HIS A 739 -24.68 -21.07 -24.11
CA HIS A 739 -23.70 -21.67 -25.03
C HIS A 739 -22.43 -22.16 -24.31
N LEU A 740 -22.23 -21.78 -23.05
CA LEU A 740 -21.08 -22.22 -22.25
C LEU A 740 -21.19 -23.69 -21.85
N PHE A 741 -22.40 -24.23 -21.74
CA PHE A 741 -22.69 -25.53 -21.15
C PHE A 741 -23.26 -26.52 -22.17
N ARG A 742 -23.22 -27.81 -21.82
CA ARG A 742 -24.03 -28.82 -22.54
C ARG A 742 -25.46 -28.83 -22.00
N PRO A 743 -26.46 -29.25 -22.80
CA PRO A 743 -27.81 -29.44 -22.29
C PRO A 743 -27.81 -30.36 -21.05
N GLY A 744 -28.37 -29.88 -19.94
CA GLY A 744 -28.49 -30.63 -18.69
C GLY A 744 -27.27 -30.56 -17.75
N ASP A 745 -26.28 -29.71 -18.02
CA ASP A 745 -25.13 -29.52 -17.14
C ASP A 745 -25.56 -29.00 -15.75
N PRO A 746 -25.29 -29.72 -14.64
CA PRO A 746 -25.68 -29.28 -13.31
C PRO A 746 -25.01 -27.96 -12.91
N GLU A 747 -23.80 -27.68 -13.43
CA GLU A 747 -23.04 -26.48 -13.11
C GLU A 747 -23.74 -25.21 -13.60
N ASN A 748 -24.42 -25.28 -14.76
CA ASN A 748 -25.23 -24.18 -15.29
C ASN A 748 -26.29 -23.74 -14.26
N LYS A 749 -27.07 -24.72 -13.75
CA LYS A 749 -28.16 -24.45 -12.83
C LYS A 749 -27.67 -23.93 -11.49
N GLU A 750 -26.58 -24.48 -10.98
CA GLU A 750 -25.96 -24.06 -9.74
C GLU A 750 -25.45 -22.62 -9.82
N PHE A 751 -24.69 -22.30 -10.87
CA PHE A 751 -24.18 -20.95 -11.07
C PHE A 751 -25.31 -19.94 -11.26
N TRP A 752 -26.30 -20.25 -12.12
CA TRP A 752 -27.44 -19.36 -12.35
C TRP A 752 -28.22 -19.05 -11.07
N LEU A 753 -28.49 -20.06 -10.23
CA LEU A 753 -29.17 -19.85 -8.95
C LEU A 753 -28.34 -18.98 -8.00
N SER A 754 -27.02 -19.07 -8.05
CA SER A 754 -26.13 -18.27 -7.20
C SER A 754 -26.13 -16.77 -7.54
N VAL A 755 -26.34 -16.41 -8.81
CA VAL A 755 -26.23 -15.01 -9.28
C VAL A 755 -27.57 -14.36 -9.63
N LYS A 756 -28.61 -15.14 -9.97
CA LYS A 756 -29.91 -14.62 -10.48
C LYS A 756 -30.56 -13.57 -9.59
N SER A 757 -30.45 -13.69 -8.27
CA SER A 757 -31.10 -12.77 -7.31
C SER A 757 -30.42 -11.40 -7.20
N LYS A 758 -29.14 -11.29 -7.58
CA LYS A 758 -28.33 -10.07 -7.40
C LYS A 758 -27.80 -9.47 -8.70
N HIS A 759 -27.52 -10.32 -9.69
CA HIS A 759 -26.89 -9.94 -10.96
C HIS A 759 -27.60 -10.53 -12.18
N GLY A 760 -28.89 -10.84 -12.05
CA GLY A 760 -29.72 -11.32 -13.16
C GLY A 760 -29.92 -10.26 -14.26
N ASP A 761 -29.64 -9.00 -13.97
CA ASP A 761 -29.63 -7.87 -14.91
C ASP A 761 -28.52 -7.96 -15.97
N LEU A 762 -27.46 -8.74 -15.73
CA LEU A 762 -26.42 -9.00 -16.73
C LEU A 762 -26.89 -9.97 -17.82
N ALA A 763 -27.94 -10.76 -17.55
CA ALA A 763 -28.51 -11.68 -18.53
C ALA A 763 -29.14 -10.90 -19.70
N GLY A 764 -28.85 -11.31 -20.93
CA GLY A 764 -29.33 -10.64 -22.15
C GLY A 764 -28.62 -9.33 -22.50
N THR A 765 -27.58 -8.95 -21.75
CA THR A 765 -26.72 -7.79 -22.08
C THR A 765 -25.37 -8.27 -22.60
N PHE A 766 -24.79 -7.55 -23.56
CA PHE A 766 -23.63 -8.01 -24.32
C PHE A 766 -22.45 -7.05 -24.23
N THR A 767 -21.25 -7.61 -24.35
CA THR A 767 -19.99 -6.90 -24.57
C THR A 767 -19.51 -7.19 -25.98
N SER A 768 -19.29 -6.13 -26.77
CA SER A 768 -18.68 -6.23 -28.10
C SER A 768 -17.16 -6.22 -28.00
N PHE A 769 -16.46 -6.92 -28.88
CA PHE A 769 -15.00 -6.94 -28.88
C PHE A 769 -14.38 -6.96 -30.28
N VAL A 770 -13.31 -6.17 -30.46
CA VAL A 770 -12.63 -5.96 -31.75
C VAL A 770 -11.11 -6.09 -31.59
N ASP A 771 -10.39 -6.09 -32.71
CA ASP A 771 -8.92 -6.18 -32.74
C ASP A 771 -8.29 -4.81 -32.91
#